data_AF-A0AAE4NSJ2-F1
#
_entry.id   AF-A0AAE4NSJ2-F1
#
_cell.length_a   1.000
_cell.length_b   1.000
_cell.length_c   1.000
_cell.angle_alpha   90.00
_cell.angle_beta   90.00
_cell.angle_gamma   90.00
#
_symmetry.space_group_name_H-M   'P 1'
#
loop_
_entity.id
_entity.type
_entity.pdbx_description
1 polymer ?
#
loop_
_entity_poly.entity_id
_entity_poly.type
_entity_poly.pdbx_seq_one_letter_code
_entity_poly.pdbx_strand_id
1 'polypeptide(L)'
;MAVKECPECHGTGKVETGEKECTVCKGWGYVPADFKLEDKLKGYRNLDYFGVDEEVDEIPCPECHGKGTVPVYDTCPTCGGTGRVLACDICGKIKGPWEPGMETTWVCPDCLRNYKVVYILDKTCDYEDVEVGNVYKGTIDRVERFGVFVELNPHVVGLIKRKDLLGGREYKPGEEILVQVLDVRPDKREVDLIESALKNYKEVVVRKEIPVTPIAGLSKDMAGKTVRIQGRVTQIQVTGGPTVFTLTDGTGITWAAAFEAPGVRAYPSINVGDVVEVIGKIAFHSGEIQIEVSDMAKLWGPDAARVRQAIETALDERAQPKDVGFLVRSEVLEKLKPRIMKAAFMIRRAILEGRPILLRHHADTDGYTAGLALEYAIVPLIEQVSPDSDARWKLFKRRPSRAPFYELEDVLKDIIFMIEDNEKFGDPFPLLVIVDNGGTSEDIPAYKRIRAYGVPIVVIDHHDPREWVSENKAKVDEYVDVHVNPHHVKRGYYELTAGMLATEVARFINPEVEDKIKHLPAIAGTGDRSKAPEFYQYLEIAKKAKGLTEEELKKIAEVIDHEAFYWKFMDGHGMIEELLLLTGNLQRYRELINAIYPEVKEKQEKALQASLPHVKSVVLPNGIRFNTIDADLFAPKFSYPSPGKLSGLIHDHFKEKYGEDSPILTLAYGPDFAVVRASDGMAAYGFDLNEIIPKLQEKLPSAGIEGGGHSYAGSIKFFEGMRKEVLEEFAKHVVVLKKK
;
A
#
# COMPACT_ATOMS: atom_id res chain seq x y z
N MET A 1 33.82 17.54 -20.04
CA MET A 1 33.76 17.55 -18.57
C MET A 1 35.17 17.53 -18.04
N ALA A 2 35.46 18.44 -17.11
CA ALA A 2 36.71 18.56 -16.38
C ALA A 2 36.91 17.38 -15.43
N VAL A 3 35.85 16.93 -14.74
CA VAL A 3 35.88 15.68 -13.98
C VAL A 3 35.87 14.50 -14.94
N LYS A 4 36.88 13.64 -14.82
CA LYS A 4 37.05 12.45 -15.65
C LYS A 4 37.34 11.24 -14.78
N GLU A 5 37.01 10.05 -15.29
CA GLU A 5 37.55 8.81 -14.74
C GLU A 5 39.07 8.88 -14.73
N CYS A 6 39.67 8.46 -13.62
CA CYS A 6 41.10 8.42 -13.49
C CYS A 6 41.68 7.53 -14.59
N PRO A 7 42.57 8.05 -15.45
CA PRO A 7 43.09 7.31 -16.59
C PRO A 7 43.98 6.13 -16.17
N GLU A 8 44.48 6.13 -14.93
CA GLU A 8 45.36 5.07 -14.40
C GLU A 8 44.58 3.87 -13.84
N CYS A 9 43.45 4.11 -13.17
CA CYS A 9 42.64 3.04 -12.57
C CYS A 9 41.29 2.81 -13.25
N HIS A 10 41.01 3.55 -14.34
CA HIS A 10 39.75 3.48 -15.10
C HIS A 10 38.50 3.56 -14.20
N GLY A 11 38.49 4.48 -13.24
CA GLY A 11 37.36 4.71 -12.35
C GLY A 11 37.30 3.83 -11.10
N THR A 12 38.12 2.78 -10.98
CA THR A 12 38.04 1.81 -9.87
C THR A 12 38.62 2.31 -8.54
N GLY A 13 39.43 3.38 -8.58
CA GLY A 13 40.17 3.89 -7.43
C GLY A 13 41.34 3.00 -7.00
N LYS A 14 41.59 1.89 -7.71
CA LYS A 14 42.54 0.87 -7.32
C LYS A 14 43.43 0.48 -8.51
N VAL A 15 44.71 0.25 -8.24
CA VAL A 15 45.66 -0.25 -9.24
C VAL A 15 46.19 -1.60 -8.77
N GLU A 16 46.30 -2.54 -9.70
CA GLU A 16 46.86 -3.86 -9.41
C GLU A 16 48.37 -3.71 -9.19
N THR A 17 48.84 -4.03 -7.97
CA THR A 17 50.25 -3.90 -7.57
C THR A 17 50.99 -5.22 -7.50
N GLY A 18 50.27 -6.34 -7.65
CA GLY A 18 50.84 -7.67 -7.78
C GLY A 18 49.78 -8.75 -7.61
N GLU A 19 50.23 -9.99 -7.51
CA GLU A 19 49.38 -11.13 -7.21
C GLU A 19 49.86 -11.78 -5.90
N LYS A 20 48.93 -12.22 -5.05
CA LYS A 20 49.24 -13.03 -3.87
C LYS A 20 48.65 -14.42 -4.03
N GLU A 21 49.25 -15.37 -3.34
CA GLU A 21 48.74 -16.75 -3.30
C GLU A 21 47.29 -16.77 -2.76
N CYS A 22 46.39 -17.42 -3.49
CA CYS A 22 44.99 -17.53 -3.10
C CYS A 22 44.86 -18.34 -1.82
N THR A 23 44.28 -17.77 -0.78
CA THR A 23 44.19 -18.39 0.54
C THR A 23 43.23 -19.58 0.58
N VAL A 24 42.23 -19.61 -0.30
CA VAL A 24 41.24 -20.69 -0.39
C VAL A 24 41.84 -21.96 -0.99
N CYS A 25 42.61 -21.86 -2.08
CA CYS A 25 43.24 -23.02 -2.73
C CYS A 25 44.74 -23.18 -2.40
N LYS A 26 45.34 -22.26 -1.63
CA LYS A 26 46.77 -22.24 -1.30
C LYS A 26 47.67 -22.39 -2.54
N GLY A 27 47.40 -21.59 -3.57
CA GLY A 27 48.22 -21.60 -4.79
C GLY A 27 47.82 -22.64 -5.84
N TRP A 28 46.93 -23.60 -5.54
CA TRP A 28 46.64 -24.72 -6.45
C TRP A 28 45.68 -24.38 -7.59
N GLY A 29 44.84 -23.36 -7.45
CA GLY A 29 43.87 -22.96 -8.46
C GLY A 29 42.55 -23.73 -8.44
N TYR A 30 42.54 -24.93 -7.86
CA TYR A 30 41.38 -25.83 -7.79
C TYR A 30 41.07 -26.22 -6.34
N VAL A 31 39.81 -26.54 -6.06
CA VAL A 31 39.33 -27.02 -4.76
C VAL A 31 38.50 -28.29 -4.96
N PRO A 32 38.44 -29.20 -3.96
CA PRO A 32 37.61 -30.40 -4.03
C PRO A 32 36.14 -30.08 -4.32
N ALA A 33 35.44 -30.96 -5.04
CA ALA A 33 34.03 -30.74 -5.42
C ALA A 33 33.06 -30.62 -4.23
N ASP A 34 33.44 -31.08 -3.04
CA ASP A 34 32.67 -30.97 -1.79
C ASP A 34 32.99 -29.72 -0.94
N PHE A 35 33.75 -28.77 -1.48
CA PHE A 35 34.20 -27.56 -0.79
C PHE A 35 33.04 -26.64 -0.36
N LYS A 36 32.72 -26.64 0.95
CA LYS A 36 31.68 -25.80 1.55
C LYS A 36 32.22 -24.40 1.90
N LEU A 37 31.69 -23.36 1.26
CA LEU A 37 31.96 -21.96 1.64
C LEU A 37 31.19 -21.59 2.92
N GLU A 38 31.89 -21.25 4.01
CA GLU A 38 31.29 -20.60 5.17
C GLU A 38 31.13 -19.07 4.94
N ASP A 39 29.92 -18.58 5.20
CA ASP A 39 29.45 -17.23 5.59
C ASP A 39 29.96 -15.92 4.94
N LYS A 40 30.69 -15.92 3.83
CA LYS A 40 31.01 -14.67 3.11
C LYS A 40 30.86 -14.80 1.60
N LEU A 41 29.62 -14.76 1.11
CA LEU A 41 29.17 -14.21 -0.21
C LEU A 41 27.69 -14.60 -0.43
N LYS A 42 26.76 -13.78 0.05
CA LYS A 42 25.36 -13.81 -0.41
C LYS A 42 25.28 -13.01 -1.71
N GLY A 43 25.11 -13.66 -2.87
CA GLY A 43 24.91 -12.90 -4.11
C GLY A 43 24.97 -13.62 -5.45
N TYR A 44 25.45 -14.86 -5.54
CA TYR A 44 25.48 -15.60 -6.81
C TYR A 44 24.67 -16.90 -6.70
N ARG A 45 23.41 -16.85 -7.12
CA ARG A 45 22.66 -18.03 -7.55
C ARG A 45 22.36 -17.86 -9.03
N ASN A 46 23.17 -18.51 -9.86
CA ASN A 46 22.79 -19.02 -11.18
C ASN A 46 24.04 -19.65 -11.82
N LEU A 47 24.16 -20.97 -11.67
CA LEU A 47 25.01 -21.82 -12.50
C LEU A 47 24.24 -23.12 -12.80
N ASP A 48 23.05 -22.97 -13.37
CA ASP A 48 22.45 -24.01 -14.21
C ASP A 48 22.94 -23.79 -15.64
N TYR A 49 24.20 -24.12 -15.92
CA TYR A 49 24.65 -24.34 -17.30
C TYR A 49 25.99 -25.08 -17.25
N PHE A 50 25.94 -26.40 -17.43
CA PHE A 50 26.81 -27.24 -18.25
C PHE A 50 26.53 -28.70 -17.86
N GLY A 51 25.87 -29.44 -18.76
CA GLY A 51 25.79 -30.89 -18.63
C GLY A 51 27.18 -31.49 -18.78
N VAL A 52 27.66 -32.15 -17.73
CA VAL A 52 28.85 -32.99 -17.75
C VAL A 52 28.55 -34.22 -16.89
N ASP A 53 28.50 -35.39 -17.53
CA ASP A 53 28.17 -36.71 -16.97
C ASP A 53 29.40 -37.45 -16.39
N GLU A 54 30.40 -36.75 -15.87
CA GLU A 54 31.59 -37.37 -15.25
C GLU A 54 31.85 -36.77 -13.86
N GLU A 55 32.18 -37.64 -12.89
CA GLU A 55 32.59 -37.27 -11.53
C GLU A 55 33.79 -36.32 -11.59
N VAL A 56 33.54 -35.01 -11.48
CA VAL A 56 34.60 -34.00 -11.41
C VAL A 56 35.07 -33.93 -9.96
N ASP A 57 36.23 -34.51 -9.65
CA ASP A 57 36.81 -34.51 -8.29
C ASP A 57 37.25 -33.10 -7.83
N GLU A 58 37.59 -32.20 -8.77
CA GLU A 58 38.13 -30.87 -8.48
C GLU A 58 37.46 -29.79 -9.35
N ILE A 59 36.91 -28.76 -8.69
CA ILE A 59 36.33 -27.60 -9.36
C ILE A 59 37.29 -26.40 -9.30
N PRO A 60 37.28 -25.50 -10.31
CA PRO A 60 38.07 -24.27 -10.26
C PRO A 60 37.74 -23.49 -8.98
N CYS A 61 38.78 -23.06 -8.26
CA CYS A 61 38.62 -22.33 -7.00
C CYS A 61 37.72 -21.10 -7.24
N PRO A 62 36.64 -20.90 -6.44
CA PRO A 62 35.70 -19.82 -6.66
C PRO A 62 36.28 -18.43 -6.41
N GLU A 63 37.44 -18.33 -5.74
CA GLU A 63 38.10 -17.06 -5.41
C GLU A 63 39.15 -16.63 -6.45
N CYS A 64 39.92 -17.56 -7.01
CA CYS A 64 40.94 -17.26 -8.03
C CYS A 64 40.60 -17.79 -9.44
N HIS A 65 39.46 -18.49 -9.58
CA HIS A 65 38.95 -19.06 -10.82
C HIS A 65 39.98 -19.88 -11.59
N GLY A 66 40.72 -20.77 -10.92
CA GLY A 66 41.72 -21.63 -11.57
C GLY A 66 43.15 -21.09 -11.58
N LYS A 67 43.39 -19.82 -11.21
CA LYS A 67 44.72 -19.20 -11.35
C LYS A 67 45.71 -19.50 -10.22
N GLY A 68 45.24 -19.94 -9.06
CA GLY A 68 46.08 -20.16 -7.87
C GLY A 68 46.49 -18.88 -7.13
N THR A 69 46.43 -17.73 -7.80
CA THR A 69 46.73 -16.41 -7.23
C THR A 69 45.53 -15.48 -7.33
N VAL A 70 45.43 -14.51 -6.41
CA VAL A 70 44.44 -13.43 -6.45
C VAL A 70 45.16 -12.09 -6.58
N PRO A 71 44.65 -11.17 -7.42
CA PRO A 71 45.24 -9.85 -7.60
C PRO A 71 45.19 -9.04 -6.30
N VAL A 72 46.29 -8.37 -5.97
CA VAL A 72 46.43 -7.42 -4.88
C VAL A 72 46.30 -6.02 -5.46
N TYR A 73 45.40 -5.25 -4.89
CA TYR A 73 45.12 -3.89 -5.32
C TYR A 73 45.55 -2.91 -4.23
N ASP A 74 46.34 -1.91 -4.61
CA ASP A 74 46.60 -0.74 -3.79
C ASP A 74 45.76 0.45 -4.26
N THR A 75 45.66 1.46 -3.40
CA THR A 75 45.03 2.75 -3.70
C THR A 75 45.74 3.41 -4.87
N CYS A 76 44.97 3.79 -5.90
CA CYS A 76 45.51 4.45 -7.09
C CYS A 76 46.22 5.76 -6.71
N PRO A 77 47.52 5.94 -7.05
CA PRO A 77 48.29 7.11 -6.66
C PRO A 77 47.83 8.39 -7.37
N THR A 78 47.30 8.29 -8.60
CA THR A 78 46.83 9.46 -9.35
C THR A 78 45.53 10.06 -8.81
N CYS A 79 44.59 9.24 -8.31
CA CYS A 79 43.32 9.73 -7.76
C CYS A 79 43.19 9.55 -6.26
N GLY A 80 44.23 9.08 -5.55
CA GLY A 80 44.17 8.85 -4.11
C GLY A 80 43.05 7.91 -3.65
N GLY A 81 42.57 7.01 -4.52
CA GLY A 81 41.48 6.08 -4.22
C GLY A 81 40.08 6.51 -4.67
N THR A 82 39.89 7.76 -5.13
CA THR A 82 38.54 8.27 -5.46
C THR A 82 38.00 7.78 -6.81
N GLY A 83 38.85 7.23 -7.66
CA GLY A 83 38.52 6.81 -9.03
C GLY A 83 38.34 7.97 -10.02
N ARG A 84 38.33 9.23 -9.56
CA ARG A 84 38.08 10.41 -10.39
C ARG A 84 39.18 11.45 -10.26
N VAL A 85 39.42 12.19 -11.34
CA VAL A 85 40.41 13.27 -11.38
C VAL A 85 39.79 14.53 -11.97
N LEU A 86 40.25 15.68 -11.49
CA LEU A 86 39.91 16.96 -12.08
C LEU A 86 40.95 17.28 -13.17
N ALA A 87 40.48 17.51 -14.38
CA ALA A 87 41.30 17.81 -15.54
C ALA A 87 40.88 19.10 -16.21
N CYS A 88 41.79 19.74 -16.96
CA CYS A 88 41.52 21.00 -17.63
C CYS A 88 40.45 20.83 -18.71
N ASP A 89 39.41 21.67 -18.71
CA ASP A 89 38.32 21.62 -19.70
C ASP A 89 38.77 21.87 -21.15
N ILE A 90 39.89 22.58 -21.34
CA ILE A 90 40.42 22.91 -22.67
C ILE A 90 41.44 21.88 -23.16
N CYS A 91 42.46 21.53 -22.36
CA CYS A 91 43.56 20.67 -22.81
C CYS A 91 43.61 19.27 -22.17
N GLY A 92 42.78 19.00 -21.15
CA GLY A 92 42.75 17.70 -20.46
C GLY A 92 43.90 17.43 -19.50
N LYS A 93 44.80 18.40 -19.24
CA LYS A 93 45.84 18.29 -18.21
C LYS A 93 45.22 17.99 -16.85
N ILE A 94 45.74 17.03 -16.10
CA ILE A 94 45.19 16.65 -14.78
C ILE A 94 45.68 17.62 -13.71
N LYS A 95 44.77 18.11 -12.86
CA LYS A 95 45.05 18.91 -11.65
C LYS A 95 45.41 18.00 -10.48
N GLY A 96 44.64 16.94 -10.30
CA GLY A 96 44.77 15.99 -9.19
C GLY A 96 43.50 15.16 -8.95
N PRO A 97 43.44 14.45 -7.81
CA PRO A 97 42.25 13.74 -7.35
C PRO A 97 41.04 14.67 -7.26
N TRP A 98 39.86 14.10 -7.45
CA TRP A 98 38.60 14.82 -7.27
C TRP A 98 37.67 14.04 -6.32
N GLU A 99 36.98 14.78 -5.45
CA GLU A 99 35.98 14.28 -4.51
C GLU A 99 34.66 15.07 -4.63
N PRO A 100 33.50 14.46 -4.30
CA PRO A 100 32.22 15.16 -4.28
C PRO A 100 32.26 16.43 -3.42
N GLY A 101 31.80 17.55 -3.99
CA GLY A 101 31.83 18.87 -3.35
C GLY A 101 33.04 19.73 -3.73
N MET A 102 34.02 19.18 -4.48
CA MET A 102 35.07 19.98 -5.12
C MET A 102 34.57 20.62 -6.42
N GLU A 103 35.23 21.68 -6.85
CA GLU A 103 35.00 22.35 -8.14
C GLU A 103 34.98 21.33 -9.30
N THR A 104 33.99 21.43 -10.19
CA THR A 104 33.82 20.48 -11.31
C THR A 104 34.45 20.98 -12.61
N THR A 105 34.96 22.21 -12.58
CA THR A 105 35.41 22.98 -13.73
C THR A 105 36.80 23.50 -13.44
N TRP A 106 37.72 23.35 -14.38
CA TRP A 106 39.06 23.90 -14.21
C TRP A 106 39.70 24.20 -15.56
N VAL A 107 40.30 25.38 -15.67
CA VAL A 107 41.16 25.74 -16.80
C VAL A 107 42.57 25.95 -16.28
N CYS A 108 43.54 25.22 -16.84
CA CYS A 108 44.92 25.32 -16.38
C CYS A 108 45.52 26.70 -16.74
N PRO A 109 46.54 27.18 -15.99
CA PRO A 109 47.15 28.50 -16.23
C PRO A 109 47.66 28.71 -17.65
N ASP A 110 48.11 27.65 -18.32
CA ASP A 110 48.60 27.72 -19.70
C ASP A 110 47.45 27.97 -20.67
N CYS A 111 46.30 27.31 -20.46
CA CYS A 111 45.10 27.54 -21.27
C CYS A 111 44.49 28.92 -21.02
N LEU A 112 44.47 29.41 -19.78
CA LEU A 112 44.00 30.77 -19.47
C LEU A 112 44.89 31.85 -20.10
N ARG A 113 46.20 31.59 -20.29
CA ARG A 113 47.11 32.50 -21.00
C ARG A 113 46.94 32.47 -22.51
N ASN A 114 46.61 31.30 -23.07
CA ASN A 114 46.57 31.09 -24.53
C ASN A 114 45.18 31.30 -25.14
N TYR A 115 44.11 31.19 -24.35
CA TYR A 115 42.74 31.28 -24.82
C TYR A 115 41.92 32.28 -24.01
N LYS A 116 41.05 33.00 -24.70
CA LYS A 116 39.94 33.73 -24.08
C LYS A 116 38.88 32.72 -23.68
N VAL A 117 38.48 32.71 -22.42
CA VAL A 117 37.49 31.76 -21.90
C VAL A 117 36.18 32.47 -21.63
N VAL A 118 35.08 31.87 -22.07
CA VAL A 118 33.72 32.27 -21.74
C VAL A 118 33.06 31.10 -21.02
N TYR A 119 32.48 31.37 -19.87
CA TYR A 119 31.82 30.38 -19.05
C TYR A 119 30.33 30.29 -19.40
N ILE A 120 29.79 29.08 -19.43
CA ILE A 120 28.36 28.82 -19.54
C ILE A 120 27.92 28.23 -18.21
N LEU A 121 27.04 28.94 -17.52
CA LEU A 121 26.58 28.53 -16.19
C LEU A 121 25.47 27.48 -16.36
N ASP A 122 25.68 26.27 -15.85
CA ASP A 122 24.68 25.20 -15.88
C ASP A 122 23.54 25.50 -14.88
N LYS A 123 22.37 24.92 -15.11
CA LYS A 123 21.20 25.03 -14.21
C LYS A 123 21.43 24.49 -12.80
N THR A 124 22.47 23.69 -12.59
CA THR A 124 22.89 23.23 -11.24
C THR A 124 23.54 24.32 -10.39
N CYS A 125 23.96 25.43 -11.00
CA CYS A 125 24.69 26.50 -10.34
C CYS A 125 23.77 27.63 -9.83
N ASP A 126 24.20 28.29 -8.78
CA ASP A 126 23.54 29.45 -8.17
C ASP A 126 24.49 30.66 -8.08
N TYR A 127 24.12 31.70 -7.33
CA TYR A 127 24.91 32.92 -7.19
C TYR A 127 26.28 32.70 -6.54
N GLU A 128 26.48 31.61 -5.79
CA GLU A 128 27.76 31.28 -5.15
C GLU A 128 28.78 30.74 -6.16
N ASP A 129 28.31 30.19 -7.28
CA ASP A 129 29.15 29.61 -8.33
C ASP A 129 29.61 30.65 -9.37
N VAL A 130 29.23 31.93 -9.19
CA VAL A 130 29.57 33.03 -10.09
C VAL A 130 30.82 33.75 -9.59
N GLU A 131 31.94 33.55 -10.28
CA GLU A 131 33.19 34.24 -9.95
C GLU A 131 33.32 35.64 -10.56
N VAL A 132 33.77 36.61 -9.74
CA VAL A 132 34.08 37.98 -10.16
C VAL A 132 35.24 37.99 -11.17
N GLY A 133 35.11 38.80 -12.22
CA GLY A 133 36.10 38.97 -13.27
C GLY A 133 35.98 37.97 -14.42
N ASN A 134 35.29 36.84 -14.23
CA ASN A 134 35.01 35.88 -15.30
C ASN A 134 33.95 36.43 -16.28
N VAL A 135 34.03 35.96 -17.52
CA VAL A 135 33.05 36.30 -18.57
C VAL A 135 32.11 35.13 -18.77
N TYR A 136 30.80 35.39 -18.66
CA TYR A 136 29.75 34.42 -18.86
C TYR A 136 28.96 34.72 -20.13
N LYS A 137 28.42 33.66 -20.72
CA LYS A 137 27.39 33.75 -21.75
C LYS A 137 26.02 33.74 -21.07
N GLY A 138 25.16 34.70 -21.43
CA GLY A 138 23.79 34.78 -20.93
C GLY A 138 22.83 35.28 -21.99
N THR A 139 21.55 35.34 -21.62
CA THR A 139 20.46 35.81 -22.49
C THR A 139 19.82 37.04 -21.87
N ILE A 140 19.48 38.04 -22.67
CA ILE A 140 18.79 39.23 -22.19
C ILE A 140 17.37 38.85 -21.75
N ASP A 141 17.09 38.97 -20.45
CA ASP A 141 15.74 38.74 -19.91
C ASP A 141 14.84 39.94 -20.19
N ARG A 142 15.27 41.13 -19.76
CA ARG A 142 14.51 42.38 -19.97
C ARG A 142 15.40 43.61 -20.04
N VAL A 143 14.90 44.65 -20.68
CA VAL A 143 15.59 45.93 -20.88
C VAL A 143 14.82 47.04 -20.17
N GLU A 144 15.49 47.73 -19.25
CA GLU A 144 14.93 48.80 -18.44
C GLU A 144 15.63 50.14 -18.69
N ARG A 145 15.04 51.25 -18.22
CA ARG A 145 15.62 52.59 -18.42
C ARG A 145 17.02 52.76 -17.83
N PHE A 146 17.30 52.02 -16.75
CA PHE A 146 18.54 52.11 -15.98
C PHE A 146 19.58 51.02 -16.33
N GLY A 147 19.20 49.98 -17.09
CA GLY A 147 20.09 48.87 -17.42
C GLY A 147 19.41 47.71 -18.12
N VAL A 148 20.19 46.66 -18.42
CA VAL A 148 19.75 45.43 -19.06
C VAL A 148 19.91 44.28 -18.07
N PHE A 149 18.84 43.51 -17.84
CA PHE A 149 18.91 42.29 -17.03
C PHE A 149 19.28 41.12 -17.93
N VAL A 150 20.27 40.35 -17.51
CA VAL A 150 20.80 39.20 -18.24
C VAL A 150 20.67 37.96 -17.37
N GLU A 151 19.99 36.96 -17.89
CA GLU A 151 19.88 35.63 -17.32
C GLU A 151 21.12 34.81 -17.70
N LEU A 152 21.94 34.42 -16.71
CA LEU A 152 23.09 33.55 -16.90
C LEU A 152 22.68 32.07 -16.94
N ASN A 153 21.68 31.73 -16.13
CA ASN A 153 20.95 30.47 -16.10
C ASN A 153 19.57 30.73 -15.44
N PRO A 154 18.67 29.72 -15.33
CA PRO A 154 17.33 29.92 -14.74
C PRO A 154 17.31 30.41 -13.28
N HIS A 155 18.45 30.51 -12.60
CA HIS A 155 18.54 30.87 -11.18
C HIS A 155 19.35 32.13 -10.91
N VAL A 156 20.09 32.64 -11.90
CA VAL A 156 21.04 33.72 -11.74
C VAL A 156 20.77 34.78 -12.80
N VAL A 157 20.20 35.89 -12.34
CA VAL A 157 20.00 37.09 -13.14
C VAL A 157 20.95 38.18 -12.65
N GLY A 158 21.70 38.77 -13.57
CA GLY A 158 22.55 39.92 -13.32
C GLY A 158 22.09 41.18 -14.04
N LEU A 159 22.58 42.33 -13.61
CA LEU A 159 22.25 43.65 -14.15
C LEU A 159 23.46 44.30 -14.79
N ILE A 160 23.35 44.67 -16.06
CA ILE A 160 24.27 45.59 -16.72
C ILE A 160 23.73 47.01 -16.59
N LYS A 161 24.46 47.90 -15.91
CA LYS A 161 24.08 49.32 -15.83
C LYS A 161 24.28 49.98 -17.18
N ARG A 162 23.47 50.98 -17.51
CA ARG A 162 23.49 51.63 -18.84
C ARG A 162 24.84 52.20 -19.27
N LYS A 163 25.65 52.65 -18.31
CA LYS A 163 27.02 53.18 -18.53
C LYS A 163 28.04 52.08 -18.89
N ASP A 164 27.72 50.82 -18.58
CA ASP A 164 28.60 49.66 -18.71
C ASP A 164 28.21 48.79 -19.93
N LEU A 165 27.30 49.29 -20.77
CA LEU A 165 26.98 48.75 -22.10
C LEU A 165 27.95 49.33 -23.13
N LEU A 166 28.36 48.54 -24.12
CA LEU A 166 29.27 48.97 -25.18
C LEU A 166 28.64 50.01 -26.13
N GLY A 167 27.30 50.07 -26.15
CA GLY A 167 26.54 51.04 -26.95
C GLY A 167 26.55 50.76 -28.45
N GLY A 168 25.76 51.53 -29.21
CA GLY A 168 25.73 51.44 -30.68
C GLY A 168 24.83 50.36 -31.28
N ARG A 169 24.00 49.69 -30.45
CA ARG A 169 22.98 48.72 -30.89
C ARG A 169 21.73 48.79 -30.01
N GLU A 170 20.63 48.27 -30.52
CA GLU A 170 19.41 48.03 -29.75
C GLU A 170 19.49 46.66 -29.08
N TYR A 171 19.14 46.59 -27.79
CA TYR A 171 19.14 45.35 -27.01
C TYR A 171 17.73 44.80 -26.97
N LYS A 172 17.56 43.51 -27.28
CA LYS A 172 16.23 42.86 -27.31
C LYS A 172 16.17 41.68 -26.33
N PRO A 173 15.05 41.51 -25.59
CA PRO A 173 14.80 40.28 -24.85
C PRO A 173 14.99 39.03 -25.72
N GLY A 174 15.61 37.99 -25.16
CA GLY A 174 15.94 36.73 -25.83
C GLY A 174 17.28 36.74 -26.61
N GLU A 175 17.99 37.86 -26.68
CA GLU A 175 19.28 37.93 -27.37
C GLU A 175 20.44 37.42 -26.50
N GLU A 176 21.36 36.65 -27.09
CA GLU A 176 22.59 36.22 -26.41
C GLU A 176 23.58 37.38 -26.24
N ILE A 177 24.19 37.47 -25.06
CA ILE A 177 25.16 38.50 -24.71
C ILE A 177 26.29 37.92 -23.85
N LEU A 178 27.51 38.42 -24.07
CA LEU A 178 28.65 38.10 -23.22
C LEU A 178 28.81 39.17 -22.16
N VAL A 179 28.95 38.74 -20.91
CA VAL A 179 28.96 39.63 -19.76
C VAL A 179 30.10 39.28 -18.82
N GLN A 180 30.85 40.28 -18.38
CA GLN A 180 31.86 40.10 -17.36
C GLN A 180 31.27 40.45 -15.99
N VAL A 181 31.54 39.61 -15.00
CA VAL A 181 31.08 39.84 -13.62
C VAL A 181 31.94 40.91 -12.97
N LEU A 182 31.32 42.01 -12.55
CA LEU A 182 31.98 43.09 -11.83
C LEU A 182 31.94 42.87 -10.32
N ASP A 183 30.78 42.44 -9.81
CA ASP A 183 30.57 42.15 -8.40
C ASP A 183 29.43 41.13 -8.24
N VAL A 184 29.51 40.32 -7.19
CA VAL A 184 28.49 39.30 -6.86
C VAL A 184 28.17 39.40 -5.38
N ARG A 185 26.87 39.47 -5.06
CA ARG A 185 26.36 39.53 -3.69
C ARG A 185 25.34 38.39 -3.51
N PRO A 186 25.80 37.16 -3.22
CA PRO A 186 24.93 35.98 -3.15
C PRO A 186 23.76 36.13 -2.17
N ASP A 187 24.02 36.68 -0.98
CA ASP A 187 23.00 36.92 0.06
C ASP A 187 21.84 37.82 -0.41
N LYS A 188 22.12 38.72 -1.36
CA LYS A 188 21.14 39.65 -1.93
C LYS A 188 20.60 39.19 -3.28
N ARG A 189 21.10 38.07 -3.83
CA ARG A 189 20.78 37.58 -5.18
C ARG A 189 21.04 38.63 -6.26
N GLU A 190 22.14 39.36 -6.12
CA GLU A 190 22.52 40.43 -7.06
C GLU A 190 23.85 40.09 -7.73
N VAL A 191 23.91 40.24 -9.05
CA VAL A 191 25.16 40.24 -9.83
C VAL A 191 25.24 41.53 -10.63
N ASP A 192 26.30 42.30 -10.42
CA ASP A 192 26.61 43.47 -11.26
C ASP A 192 27.45 42.99 -12.45
N LEU A 193 27.00 43.30 -13.66
CA LEU A 193 27.58 42.85 -14.93
C LEU A 193 28.03 44.04 -15.79
N ILE A 194 29.02 43.80 -16.65
CA ILE A 194 29.41 44.71 -17.74
C ILE A 194 29.41 43.97 -19.08
N GLU A 195 29.07 44.63 -20.18
CA GLU A 195 29.06 43.98 -21.50
C GLU A 195 30.49 43.71 -22.00
N SER A 196 30.73 42.49 -22.50
CA SER A 196 32.03 42.05 -23.00
C SER A 196 32.06 41.91 -24.52
N ALA A 197 33.04 42.53 -25.18
CA ALA A 197 33.24 42.45 -26.64
C ALA A 197 34.13 41.28 -27.07
N LEU A 198 34.26 40.24 -26.24
CA LEU A 198 35.19 39.13 -26.50
C LEU A 198 34.85 38.40 -27.81
N LYS A 199 35.89 38.14 -28.61
CA LYS A 199 35.84 37.36 -29.85
C LYS A 199 36.88 36.25 -29.80
N ASN A 200 36.63 35.15 -30.52
CA ASN A 200 37.50 33.98 -30.62
C ASN A 200 37.81 33.37 -29.23
N TYR A 201 36.76 32.92 -28.54
CA TYR A 201 36.84 32.33 -27.20
C TYR A 201 36.62 30.82 -27.22
N LYS A 202 36.95 30.17 -26.10
CA LYS A 202 36.60 28.79 -25.77
C LYS A 202 35.52 28.80 -24.71
N GLU A 203 34.47 28.02 -24.95
CA GLU A 203 33.38 27.85 -24.01
C GLU A 203 33.73 26.78 -22.98
N VAL A 204 33.48 27.08 -21.70
CA VAL A 204 33.68 26.16 -20.58
C VAL A 204 32.39 26.13 -19.78
N VAL A 205 31.79 24.95 -19.64
CA VAL A 205 30.54 24.79 -18.90
C VAL A 205 30.85 24.63 -17.42
N VAL A 206 30.32 25.52 -16.58
CA VAL A 206 30.42 25.45 -15.12
C VAL A 206 29.26 24.62 -14.60
N ARG A 207 29.53 23.56 -13.83
CA ARG A 207 28.52 22.69 -13.23
C ARG A 207 28.71 22.55 -11.72
N LYS A 208 27.63 22.27 -10.99
CA LYS A 208 27.69 21.87 -9.59
C LYS A 208 27.29 20.40 -9.50
N GLU A 209 28.16 19.55 -8.97
CA GLU A 209 27.79 18.15 -8.72
C GLU A 209 27.01 18.07 -7.41
N ILE A 210 25.68 18.17 -7.52
CA ILE A 210 24.78 18.05 -6.38
C ILE A 210 24.61 16.55 -6.08
N PRO A 211 24.98 16.03 -4.90
CA PRO A 211 24.75 14.63 -4.58
C PRO A 211 23.25 14.31 -4.61
N VAL A 212 22.88 13.07 -4.95
CA VAL A 212 21.49 12.64 -4.87
C VAL A 212 21.10 12.57 -3.39
N THR A 213 20.08 13.33 -3.00
CA THR A 213 19.55 13.40 -1.65
C THR A 213 18.34 12.47 -1.53
N PRO A 214 18.34 11.49 -0.61
CA PRO A 214 17.15 10.70 -0.31
C PRO A 214 16.04 11.57 0.26
N ILE A 215 14.79 11.29 -0.09
CA ILE A 215 13.61 12.03 0.40
C ILE A 215 13.51 11.95 1.93
N ALA A 216 13.82 10.79 2.52
CA ALA A 216 13.84 10.63 3.98
C ALA A 216 14.90 11.50 4.69
N GLY A 217 15.90 12.00 3.96
CA GLY A 217 16.93 12.90 4.48
C GLY A 217 16.54 14.38 4.39
N LEU A 218 15.39 14.72 3.80
CA LEU A 218 14.92 16.11 3.72
C LEU A 218 14.42 16.57 5.09
N SER A 219 14.85 17.75 5.50
CA SER A 219 14.49 18.32 6.80
C SER A 219 14.25 19.82 6.72
N LYS A 220 13.56 20.37 7.73
CA LYS A 220 13.15 21.78 7.75
C LYS A 220 14.35 22.74 7.82
N ASP A 221 15.48 22.32 8.38
CA ASP A 221 16.72 23.10 8.43
C ASP A 221 17.44 23.22 7.07
N MET A 222 17.02 22.44 6.07
CA MET A 222 17.54 22.52 4.71
C MET A 222 16.77 23.52 3.82
N ALA A 223 15.87 24.32 4.40
CA ALA A 223 15.10 25.34 3.67
C ALA A 223 15.98 26.23 2.78
N GLY A 224 15.57 26.40 1.52
CA GLY A 224 16.28 27.18 0.51
C GLY A 224 17.49 26.50 -0.13
N LYS A 225 17.95 25.36 0.40
CA LYS A 225 19.05 24.58 -0.21
C LYS A 225 18.58 23.88 -1.48
N THR A 226 19.43 23.86 -2.49
CA THR A 226 19.22 23.09 -3.71
C THR A 226 19.54 21.63 -3.47
N VAL A 227 18.61 20.74 -3.85
CA VAL A 227 18.78 19.28 -3.78
C VAL A 227 18.56 18.65 -5.14
N ARG A 228 19.18 17.48 -5.34
CA ARG A 228 18.92 16.61 -6.48
C ARG A 228 18.27 15.32 -6.00
N ILE A 229 17.13 14.97 -6.54
CA ILE A 229 16.39 13.75 -6.19
C ILE A 229 16.18 12.90 -7.42
N GLN A 230 16.36 11.59 -7.28
CA GLN A 230 15.99 10.62 -8.29
C GLN A 230 14.83 9.79 -7.75
N GLY A 231 13.67 9.86 -8.40
CA GLY A 231 12.44 9.27 -7.89
C GLY A 231 11.47 8.88 -9.00
N ARG A 232 10.46 8.10 -8.63
CA ARG A 232 9.32 7.74 -9.48
C ARG A 232 8.18 8.71 -9.23
N VAL A 233 7.56 9.22 -10.29
CA VAL A 233 6.34 10.01 -10.23
C VAL A 233 5.16 9.09 -9.91
N THR A 234 4.48 9.32 -8.78
CA THR A 234 3.30 8.54 -8.37
C THR A 234 1.98 9.24 -8.68
N GLN A 235 1.99 10.57 -8.76
CA GLN A 235 0.82 11.39 -9.06
C GLN A 235 1.24 12.71 -9.72
N ILE A 236 0.36 13.25 -10.57
CA ILE A 236 0.52 14.57 -11.19
C ILE A 236 -0.80 15.32 -11.03
N GLN A 237 -0.77 16.46 -10.35
CA GLN A 237 -1.93 17.32 -10.15
C GLN A 237 -1.69 18.70 -10.79
N VAL A 238 -2.54 19.09 -11.73
CA VAL A 238 -2.54 20.45 -12.30
C VAL A 238 -3.47 21.31 -11.47
N THR A 239 -2.91 22.31 -10.78
CA THR A 239 -3.69 23.25 -9.96
C THR A 239 -3.93 24.57 -10.72
N GLY A 240 -4.68 25.49 -10.11
CA GLY A 240 -4.77 26.87 -10.63
C GLY A 240 -3.44 27.64 -10.61
N GLY A 241 -2.44 27.13 -9.87
CA GLY A 241 -1.07 27.64 -9.82
C GLY A 241 -0.07 26.65 -10.46
N PRO A 242 0.86 26.07 -9.68
CA PRO A 242 1.85 25.13 -10.21
C PRO A 242 1.25 23.76 -10.52
N THR A 243 1.96 23.00 -11.36
CA THR A 243 1.78 21.54 -11.46
C THR A 243 2.52 20.90 -10.29
N VAL A 244 1.81 20.09 -9.49
CA VAL A 244 2.37 19.38 -8.34
C VAL A 244 2.59 17.93 -8.72
N PHE A 245 3.83 17.48 -8.62
CA PHE A 245 4.24 16.09 -8.82
C PHE A 245 4.45 15.44 -7.44
N THR A 246 3.83 14.29 -7.21
CA THR A 246 4.15 13.46 -6.04
C THR A 246 5.23 12.47 -6.45
N LEU A 247 6.33 12.43 -5.69
CA LEU A 247 7.51 11.62 -5.99
C LEU A 247 7.80 10.66 -4.84
N THR A 248 8.23 9.44 -5.19
CA THR A 248 8.83 8.50 -4.24
C THR A 248 10.19 8.02 -4.73
N ASP A 249 11.16 7.97 -3.83
CA ASP A 249 12.49 7.38 -4.05
C ASP A 249 12.64 6.03 -3.31
N GLY A 250 11.54 5.51 -2.74
CA GLY A 250 11.50 4.33 -1.88
C GLY A 250 11.89 4.60 -0.42
N THR A 251 12.50 5.74 -0.10
CA THR A 251 12.79 6.17 1.28
C THR A 251 11.71 7.09 1.85
N GLY A 252 11.01 7.85 1.01
CA GLY A 252 9.89 8.70 1.41
C GLY A 252 9.00 9.12 0.24
N ILE A 253 8.04 10.00 0.54
CA ILE A 253 7.18 10.66 -0.43
C ILE A 253 7.34 12.18 -0.24
N THR A 254 7.46 12.94 -1.32
CA THR A 254 7.48 14.41 -1.27
C THR A 254 6.80 15.01 -2.49
N TRP A 255 6.50 16.31 -2.42
CA TRP A 255 5.96 17.08 -3.53
C TRP A 255 7.07 17.84 -4.25
N ALA A 256 6.95 17.87 -5.56
CA ALA A 256 7.75 18.71 -6.43
C ALA A 256 6.80 19.65 -7.20
N ALA A 257 6.82 20.94 -6.90
CA ALA A 257 6.00 21.95 -7.54
C ALA A 257 6.77 22.62 -8.67
N ALA A 258 6.24 22.52 -9.89
CA ALA A 258 6.78 23.18 -11.07
C ALA A 258 5.78 24.21 -11.60
N PHE A 259 6.23 25.42 -11.86
CA PHE A 259 5.40 26.50 -12.38
C PHE A 259 5.85 26.92 -13.77
N GLU A 260 4.92 26.92 -14.72
CA GLU A 260 5.12 27.44 -16.08
C GLU A 260 4.23 28.68 -16.28
N ALA A 261 2.91 28.48 -16.19
CA ALA A 261 1.89 29.51 -16.19
C ALA A 261 0.63 29.00 -15.46
N PRO A 262 -0.27 29.87 -14.97
CA PRO A 262 -1.49 29.45 -14.27
C PRO A 262 -2.34 28.48 -15.11
N GLY A 263 -2.60 27.29 -14.57
CA GLY A 263 -3.38 26.25 -15.24
C GLY A 263 -2.68 25.52 -16.40
N VAL A 264 -1.41 25.81 -16.67
CA VAL A 264 -0.60 25.14 -17.71
C VAL A 264 0.22 24.02 -17.08
N ARG A 265 0.14 22.81 -17.66
CA ARG A 265 0.91 21.65 -17.21
C ARG A 265 2.41 21.87 -17.48
N ALA A 266 3.20 21.97 -16.42
CA ALA A 266 4.65 21.92 -16.51
C ALA A 266 5.10 20.50 -16.87
N TYR A 267 6.18 20.37 -17.63
CA TYR A 267 6.76 19.08 -18.06
C TYR A 267 5.74 18.08 -18.65
N PRO A 268 5.04 18.41 -19.75
CA PRO A 268 3.97 17.56 -20.30
C PRO A 268 4.45 16.19 -20.81
N SER A 269 5.76 16.01 -21.04
CA SER A 269 6.37 14.73 -21.43
C SER A 269 6.57 13.74 -20.28
N ILE A 270 6.43 14.19 -19.03
CA ILE A 270 6.58 13.37 -17.81
C ILE A 270 5.21 12.86 -17.39
N ASN A 271 5.11 11.54 -17.22
CA ASN A 271 3.87 10.85 -16.84
C ASN A 271 4.01 10.08 -15.53
N VAL A 272 2.88 9.72 -14.92
CA VAL A 272 2.85 8.83 -13.76
C VAL A 272 3.57 7.52 -14.11
N GLY A 273 4.43 7.05 -13.20
CA GLY A 273 5.29 5.88 -13.36
C GLY A 273 6.66 6.17 -13.97
N ASP A 274 6.88 7.38 -14.51
CA ASP A 274 8.20 7.77 -15.02
C ASP A 274 9.20 7.94 -13.87
N VAL A 275 10.44 7.54 -14.14
CA VAL A 275 11.57 7.79 -13.26
C VAL A 275 12.22 9.09 -13.70
N VAL A 276 12.32 10.04 -12.78
CA VAL A 276 12.77 11.41 -13.03
C VAL A 276 13.94 11.76 -12.13
N GLU A 277 14.81 12.62 -12.65
CA GLU A 277 15.73 13.40 -11.86
C GLU A 277 15.14 14.80 -11.69
N VAL A 278 15.10 15.26 -10.45
CA VAL A 278 14.56 16.56 -10.05
C VAL A 278 15.64 17.35 -9.37
N ILE A 279 15.86 18.57 -9.85
CA ILE A 279 16.70 19.55 -9.20
C ILE A 279 15.79 20.68 -8.76
N GLY A 280 15.87 21.06 -7.50
CA GLY A 280 15.00 22.09 -6.96
C GLY A 280 15.39 22.53 -5.56
N LYS A 281 14.76 23.61 -5.10
CA LYS A 281 15.00 24.17 -3.78
C LYS A 281 13.99 23.63 -2.79
N ILE A 282 14.45 23.32 -1.59
CA ILE A 282 13.56 22.94 -0.49
C ILE A 282 12.77 24.17 -0.05
N ALA A 283 11.45 24.06 -0.16
CA ALA A 283 10.45 25.03 0.24
C ALA A 283 9.42 24.37 1.17
N PHE A 284 8.41 25.14 1.56
CA PHE A 284 7.31 24.65 2.38
C PHE A 284 5.96 25.01 1.80
N HIS A 285 5.06 24.04 1.83
CA HIS A 285 3.65 24.23 1.52
C HIS A 285 2.82 23.72 2.68
N SER A 286 2.00 24.60 3.29
CA SER A 286 1.18 24.27 4.47
C SER A 286 1.97 23.67 5.66
N GLY A 287 3.24 24.03 5.80
CA GLY A 287 4.12 23.54 6.87
C GLY A 287 4.89 22.25 6.55
N GLU A 288 4.62 21.65 5.38
CA GLU A 288 5.23 20.42 4.89
C GLU A 288 6.26 20.67 3.80
N ILE A 289 7.25 19.77 3.69
CA ILE A 289 8.37 19.91 2.75
C ILE A 289 7.86 19.77 1.31
N GLN A 290 8.21 20.74 0.48
CA GLN A 290 7.98 20.73 -0.96
C GLN A 290 9.27 21.13 -1.69
N ILE A 291 9.47 20.61 -2.89
CA ILE A 291 10.59 20.98 -3.76
C ILE A 291 10.07 21.93 -4.81
N GLU A 292 10.56 23.17 -4.82
CA GLU A 292 10.35 24.09 -5.94
C GLU A 292 11.25 23.65 -7.10
N VAL A 293 10.63 23.06 -8.12
CA VAL A 293 11.33 22.46 -9.25
C VAL A 293 12.00 23.55 -10.05
N SER A 294 13.32 23.43 -10.13
CA SER A 294 14.18 24.24 -10.98
C SER A 294 14.39 23.56 -12.33
N ASP A 295 14.58 22.24 -12.31
CA ASP A 295 14.69 21.41 -13.48
C ASP A 295 14.17 20.00 -13.19
N MET A 296 13.52 19.39 -14.18
CA MET A 296 13.08 18.01 -14.10
C MET A 296 13.29 17.30 -15.43
N ALA A 297 13.94 16.13 -15.38
CA ALA A 297 14.24 15.34 -16.56
C ALA A 297 13.87 13.88 -16.35
N LYS A 298 13.24 13.27 -17.35
CA LYS A 298 13.01 11.82 -17.37
C LYS A 298 14.34 11.10 -17.59
N LEU A 299 14.61 10.11 -16.74
CA LEU A 299 15.75 9.20 -16.92
C LEU A 299 15.40 8.13 -17.95
N TRP A 300 16.41 7.67 -18.69
CA TRP A 300 16.26 6.66 -19.74
C TRP A 300 17.32 5.56 -19.62
N GLY A 301 17.05 4.42 -20.27
CA GLY A 301 18.03 3.35 -20.44
C GLY A 301 18.53 2.76 -19.10
N PRO A 302 19.84 2.45 -18.99
CA PRO A 302 20.42 1.81 -17.81
C PRO A 302 20.24 2.62 -16.51
N ASP A 303 20.28 3.95 -16.58
CA ASP A 303 20.12 4.80 -15.39
C ASP A 303 18.71 4.73 -14.82
N ALA A 304 17.69 4.80 -15.69
CA ALA A 304 16.31 4.62 -15.27
C ALA A 304 16.06 3.24 -14.66
N ALA A 305 16.65 2.19 -15.26
CA ALA A 305 16.53 0.82 -14.76
C ALA A 305 17.17 0.67 -13.38
N ARG A 306 18.37 1.22 -13.18
CA ARG A 306 19.08 1.22 -11.90
C ARG A 306 18.30 1.92 -10.80
N VAL A 307 17.81 3.14 -11.07
CA VAL A 307 17.01 3.91 -10.11
C VAL A 307 15.69 3.20 -9.81
N ARG A 308 14.99 2.69 -10.84
CA ARG A 308 13.74 1.93 -10.64
C ARG A 308 13.97 0.73 -9.73
N GLN A 309 14.99 -0.07 -10.00
CA GLN A 309 15.31 -1.25 -9.19
C GLN A 309 15.64 -0.86 -7.74
N ALA A 310 16.38 0.22 -7.53
CA ALA A 310 16.68 0.73 -6.19
C ALA A 310 15.41 1.15 -5.44
N ILE A 311 14.48 1.86 -6.10
CA ILE A 311 13.19 2.26 -5.53
C ILE A 311 12.36 1.03 -5.16
N GLU A 312 12.18 0.08 -6.07
CA GLU A 312 11.39 -1.14 -5.80
C GLU A 312 11.99 -1.95 -4.65
N THR A 313 13.32 -2.12 -4.62
CA THR A 313 14.02 -2.85 -3.54
C THR A 313 13.81 -2.16 -2.20
N ALA A 314 13.98 -0.83 -2.13
CA ALA A 314 13.80 -0.07 -0.91
C ALA A 314 12.34 -0.12 -0.40
N LEU A 315 11.37 -0.06 -1.32
CA LEU A 315 9.95 -0.21 -0.98
C LEU A 315 9.65 -1.60 -0.44
N ASP A 316 10.15 -2.66 -1.10
CA ASP A 316 9.92 -4.05 -0.68
C ASP A 316 10.55 -4.33 0.69
N GLU A 317 11.78 -3.88 0.93
CA GLU A 317 12.46 -4.04 2.22
C GLU A 317 11.71 -3.32 3.36
N ARG A 318 11.22 -2.11 3.14
CA ARG A 318 10.45 -1.34 4.14
C ARG A 318 9.03 -1.89 4.34
N ALA A 319 8.44 -2.43 3.29
CA ALA A 319 7.11 -3.03 3.34
C ALA A 319 7.11 -4.36 4.09
N GLN A 320 8.25 -5.06 4.16
CA GLN A 320 8.37 -6.34 4.85
C GLN A 320 7.91 -6.22 6.32
N PRO A 321 6.83 -6.92 6.73
CA PRO A 321 6.34 -6.84 8.09
C PRO A 321 7.27 -7.59 9.04
N LYS A 322 7.43 -7.06 10.26
CA LYS A 322 8.13 -7.76 11.33
C LYS A 322 7.27 -8.92 11.83
N ASP A 323 7.92 -10.04 12.18
CA ASP A 323 7.23 -11.15 12.82
C ASP A 323 6.97 -10.82 14.30
N VAL A 324 5.73 -10.43 14.59
CA VAL A 324 5.25 -10.05 15.93
C VAL A 324 4.53 -11.19 16.65
N GLY A 325 4.58 -12.41 16.11
CA GLY A 325 3.77 -13.54 16.59
C GLY A 325 2.27 -13.23 16.56
N PHE A 326 1.48 -13.99 17.31
CA PHE A 326 0.03 -13.81 17.46
C PHE A 326 -0.32 -13.50 18.92
N LEU A 327 -1.47 -12.85 19.14
CA LEU A 327 -1.94 -12.57 20.50
C LEU A 327 -2.31 -13.85 21.27
N VAL A 328 -2.67 -14.90 20.56
CA VAL A 328 -3.15 -16.18 21.09
C VAL A 328 -2.36 -17.35 20.51
N ARG A 329 -2.38 -18.49 21.21
CA ARG A 329 -1.81 -19.73 20.67
C ARG A 329 -2.81 -20.37 19.72
N SER A 330 -2.43 -20.53 18.46
CA SER A 330 -3.26 -21.16 17.42
C SER A 330 -2.38 -21.82 16.35
N GLU A 331 -2.56 -23.13 16.14
CA GLU A 331 -1.94 -23.83 15.02
C GLU A 331 -2.47 -23.35 13.65
N VAL A 332 -3.72 -22.88 13.61
CA VAL A 332 -4.35 -22.36 12.39
C VAL A 332 -3.70 -21.04 11.99
N LEU A 333 -3.52 -20.11 12.93
CA LEU A 333 -2.83 -18.84 12.66
C LEU A 333 -1.37 -19.06 12.23
N GLU A 334 -0.64 -19.98 12.88
CA GLU A 334 0.74 -20.30 12.48
C GLU A 334 0.82 -20.85 11.04
N LYS A 335 -0.12 -21.70 10.64
CA LYS A 335 -0.21 -22.17 9.23
C LYS A 335 -0.64 -21.06 8.27
N LEU A 336 -1.47 -20.10 8.70
CA LEU A 336 -1.88 -18.94 7.90
C LEU A 336 -0.84 -17.83 7.83
N LYS A 337 0.17 -17.84 8.71
CA LYS A 337 1.18 -16.79 8.85
C LYS A 337 1.81 -16.33 7.53
N PRO A 338 2.19 -17.20 6.57
CA PRO A 338 2.72 -16.75 5.29
C PRO A 338 1.73 -15.88 4.50
N ARG A 339 0.43 -16.20 4.54
CA ARG A 339 -0.61 -15.41 3.87
C ARG A 339 -0.89 -14.11 4.63
N ILE A 340 -0.92 -14.15 5.97
CA ILE A 340 -1.06 -12.96 6.83
C ILE A 340 0.08 -11.97 6.58
N MET A 341 1.32 -12.44 6.57
CA MET A 341 2.50 -11.62 6.27
C MET A 341 2.45 -11.06 4.85
N LYS A 342 1.99 -11.84 3.87
CA LYS A 342 1.81 -11.35 2.49
C LYS A 342 0.73 -10.26 2.40
N ALA A 343 -0.40 -10.41 3.09
CA ALA A 343 -1.44 -9.39 3.15
C ALA A 343 -0.92 -8.09 3.80
N ALA A 344 -0.24 -8.21 4.95
CA ALA A 344 0.39 -7.08 5.61
C ALA A 344 1.46 -6.39 4.74
N PHE A 345 2.30 -7.17 4.05
CA PHE A 345 3.28 -6.66 3.08
C PHE A 345 2.60 -5.83 1.98
N MET A 346 1.57 -6.37 1.32
CA MET A 346 0.86 -5.68 0.25
C MET A 346 0.24 -4.36 0.72
N ILE A 347 -0.37 -4.36 1.91
CA ILE A 347 -0.97 -3.16 2.50
C ILE A 347 0.11 -2.13 2.86
N ARG A 348 1.19 -2.54 3.54
CA ARG A 348 2.31 -1.64 3.87
C ARG A 348 2.96 -1.06 2.61
N ARG A 349 3.13 -1.85 1.56
CA ARG A 349 3.68 -1.42 0.27
C ARG A 349 2.79 -0.36 -0.39
N ALA A 350 1.48 -0.57 -0.40
CA ALA A 350 0.53 0.42 -0.92
C ALA A 350 0.64 1.76 -0.16
N ILE A 351 0.74 1.74 1.17
CA ILE A 351 0.93 2.94 1.99
C ILE A 351 2.24 3.65 1.63
N LEU A 352 3.35 2.91 1.54
CA LEU A 352 4.69 3.46 1.24
C LEU A 352 4.81 4.05 -0.17
N GLU A 353 3.99 3.57 -1.11
CA GLU A 353 3.90 4.11 -2.47
C GLU A 353 2.95 5.32 -2.58
N GLY A 354 2.19 5.63 -1.54
CA GLY A 354 1.11 6.62 -1.61
C GLY A 354 -0.09 6.15 -2.44
N ARG A 355 -0.28 4.84 -2.58
CA ARG A 355 -1.42 4.25 -3.29
C ARG A 355 -2.67 4.26 -2.40
N PRO A 356 -3.84 4.70 -2.88
CA PRO A 356 -5.08 4.60 -2.13
C PRO A 356 -5.42 3.16 -1.72
N ILE A 357 -6.08 2.99 -0.58
CA ILE A 357 -6.59 1.71 -0.10
C ILE A 357 -8.11 1.83 0.05
N LEU A 358 -8.82 0.92 -0.62
CA LEU A 358 -10.25 0.75 -0.48
C LEU A 358 -10.52 -0.52 0.33
N LEU A 359 -11.08 -0.36 1.52
CA LEU A 359 -11.47 -1.46 2.39
C LEU A 359 -12.99 -1.68 2.31
N ARG A 360 -13.40 -2.85 1.85
CA ARG A 360 -14.78 -3.35 1.91
C ARG A 360 -14.91 -4.34 3.06
N HIS A 361 -16.00 -4.27 3.81
CA HIS A 361 -16.29 -5.26 4.86
C HIS A 361 -17.78 -5.58 4.95
N HIS A 362 -18.16 -6.75 5.46
CA HIS A 362 -19.56 -7.06 5.72
C HIS A 362 -20.15 -6.16 6.82
N ALA A 363 -21.45 -5.86 6.74
CA ALA A 363 -22.12 -4.84 7.54
C ALA A 363 -22.73 -5.38 8.85
N ASP A 364 -21.96 -6.13 9.61
CA ASP A 364 -22.31 -6.64 10.94
C ASP A 364 -21.15 -6.46 11.94
N THR A 365 -21.33 -6.94 13.17
CA THR A 365 -20.33 -6.76 14.22
C THR A 365 -18.94 -7.29 13.86
N ASP A 366 -18.81 -8.48 13.25
CA ASP A 366 -17.50 -9.03 12.90
C ASP A 366 -16.84 -8.20 11.80
N GLY A 367 -17.55 -7.92 10.71
CA GLY A 367 -17.05 -7.11 9.60
C GLY A 367 -16.67 -5.68 9.99
N TYR A 368 -17.49 -4.97 10.78
CA TYR A 368 -17.13 -3.63 11.29
C TYR A 368 -15.88 -3.70 12.17
N THR A 369 -15.83 -4.66 13.10
CA THR A 369 -14.69 -4.82 14.00
C THR A 369 -13.40 -5.10 13.22
N ALA A 370 -13.47 -5.96 12.21
CA ALA A 370 -12.37 -6.31 11.33
C ALA A 370 -11.90 -5.12 10.48
N GLY A 371 -12.83 -4.36 9.90
CA GLY A 371 -12.54 -3.17 9.11
C GLY A 371 -11.85 -2.08 9.94
N LEU A 372 -12.33 -1.83 11.16
CA LEU A 372 -11.74 -0.83 12.06
C LEU A 372 -10.37 -1.27 12.61
N ALA A 373 -10.16 -2.57 12.85
CA ALA A 373 -8.84 -3.08 13.25
C ALA A 373 -7.78 -2.72 12.21
N LEU A 374 -8.08 -2.93 10.92
CA LEU A 374 -7.18 -2.59 9.82
C LEU A 374 -7.06 -1.08 9.61
N GLU A 375 -8.16 -0.33 9.67
CA GLU A 375 -8.13 1.14 9.57
C GLU A 375 -7.19 1.76 10.60
N TYR A 376 -7.29 1.32 11.87
CA TYR A 376 -6.43 1.83 12.95
C TYR A 376 -4.95 1.48 12.76
N ALA A 377 -4.61 0.42 12.03
CA ALA A 377 -3.23 0.12 11.68
C ALA A 377 -2.74 0.89 10.45
N ILE A 378 -3.61 1.09 9.45
CA ILE A 378 -3.30 1.68 8.15
C ILE A 378 -3.19 3.20 8.23
N VAL A 379 -4.19 3.88 8.80
CA VAL A 379 -4.29 5.35 8.77
C VAL A 379 -3.09 6.05 9.42
N PRO A 380 -2.59 5.62 10.60
CA PRO A 380 -1.41 6.24 11.19
C PRO A 380 -0.16 6.14 10.32
N LEU A 381 0.02 5.04 9.58
CA LEU A 381 1.15 4.90 8.66
C LEU A 381 0.99 5.79 7.42
N ILE A 382 -0.25 5.98 6.93
CA ILE A 382 -0.54 6.94 5.85
C ILE A 382 -0.17 8.37 6.31
N GLU A 383 -0.61 8.78 7.49
CA GLU A 383 -0.32 10.10 8.08
C GLU A 383 1.19 10.30 8.33
N GLN A 384 1.95 9.24 8.63
CA GLN A 384 3.40 9.32 8.83
C GLN A 384 4.20 9.46 7.52
N VAL A 385 3.72 8.86 6.43
CA VAL A 385 4.48 8.76 5.17
C VAL A 385 4.08 9.86 4.18
N SER A 386 2.82 10.28 4.19
CA SER A 386 2.31 11.27 3.25
C SER A 386 2.61 12.71 3.73
N PRO A 387 3.07 13.60 2.84
CA PRO A 387 3.15 15.04 3.14
C PRO A 387 1.77 15.72 3.16
N ASP A 388 0.70 15.07 2.74
CA ASP A 388 -0.65 15.65 2.73
C ASP A 388 -1.35 15.46 4.09
N SER A 389 -1.74 16.56 4.76
CA SER A 389 -2.53 16.48 6.00
C SER A 389 -3.90 15.85 5.80
N ASP A 390 -4.43 15.87 4.57
CA ASP A 390 -5.71 15.25 4.21
C ASP A 390 -5.53 13.80 3.71
N ALA A 391 -4.31 13.25 3.73
CA ALA A 391 -4.00 11.92 3.20
C ALA A 391 -4.89 10.82 3.78
N ARG A 392 -5.21 10.88 5.08
CA ARG A 392 -6.12 9.92 5.74
C ARG A 392 -7.47 9.81 5.04
N TRP A 393 -7.99 10.92 4.52
CA TRP A 393 -9.32 11.00 3.92
C TRP A 393 -9.29 10.71 2.43
N LYS A 394 -8.17 10.99 1.76
CA LYS A 394 -8.00 10.76 0.32
C LYS A 394 -7.55 9.32 0.04
N LEU A 395 -6.53 8.85 0.75
CA LEU A 395 -5.84 7.60 0.49
C LEU A 395 -6.43 6.40 1.23
N PHE A 396 -7.40 6.57 2.12
CA PHE A 396 -8.09 5.45 2.75
C PHE A 396 -9.61 5.65 2.70
N LYS A 397 -10.32 4.61 2.26
CA LYS A 397 -11.79 4.58 2.24
C LYS A 397 -12.25 3.24 2.82
N ARG A 398 -13.11 3.29 3.84
CA ARG A 398 -13.83 2.11 4.33
C ARG A 398 -15.27 2.17 3.86
N ARG A 399 -15.79 1.05 3.32
CA ARG A 399 -17.18 0.95 2.83
C ARG A 399 -17.79 -0.37 3.31
N PRO A 400 -18.92 -0.34 4.03
CA PRO A 400 -19.63 -1.57 4.38
C PRO A 400 -20.38 -2.15 3.16
N SER A 401 -20.54 -3.46 3.13
CA SER A 401 -21.34 -4.22 2.18
C SER A 401 -22.41 -4.99 2.95
N ARG A 402 -23.67 -4.79 2.58
CA ARG A 402 -24.82 -5.43 3.27
C ARG A 402 -25.05 -6.87 2.81
N ALA A 403 -24.64 -7.19 1.60
CA ALA A 403 -24.67 -8.55 1.11
C ALA A 403 -23.45 -9.33 1.61
N PRO A 404 -23.60 -10.65 1.82
CA PRO A 404 -22.53 -11.55 2.23
C PRO A 404 -21.63 -11.97 1.04
N PHE A 405 -21.53 -11.12 0.02
CA PHE A 405 -20.62 -11.21 -1.13
C PHE A 405 -20.40 -9.79 -1.69
N TYR A 406 -19.36 -9.60 -2.49
CA TYR A 406 -19.05 -8.32 -3.12
C TYR A 406 -19.99 -8.06 -4.30
N GLU A 407 -21.08 -7.36 -4.03
CA GLU A 407 -22.14 -7.10 -5.01
C GLU A 407 -21.67 -6.33 -6.25
N LEU A 408 -22.35 -6.56 -7.38
CA LEU A 408 -22.08 -5.83 -8.61
C LEU A 408 -22.32 -4.33 -8.45
N GLU A 409 -23.32 -3.91 -7.68
CA GLU A 409 -23.55 -2.49 -7.39
C GLU A 409 -22.36 -1.88 -6.64
N ASP A 410 -21.85 -2.61 -5.64
CA ASP A 410 -20.72 -2.17 -4.81
C ASP A 410 -19.44 -2.02 -5.62
N VAL A 411 -19.06 -3.03 -6.40
CA VAL A 411 -17.84 -2.97 -7.22
C VAL A 411 -17.95 -1.96 -8.36
N LEU A 412 -19.12 -1.77 -8.97
CA LEU A 412 -19.31 -0.77 -10.00
C LEU A 412 -19.18 0.64 -9.43
N LYS A 413 -19.75 0.89 -8.25
CA LYS A 413 -19.57 2.14 -7.51
C LYS A 413 -18.08 2.38 -7.21
N ASP A 414 -17.38 1.34 -6.75
CA ASP A 414 -15.96 1.43 -6.42
C ASP A 414 -15.09 1.73 -7.67
N ILE A 415 -15.39 1.07 -8.80
CA ILE A 415 -14.73 1.33 -10.09
C ILE A 415 -14.99 2.77 -10.57
N ILE A 416 -16.22 3.26 -10.47
CA ILE A 416 -16.56 4.62 -10.90
C ILE A 416 -15.78 5.64 -10.07
N PHE A 417 -15.76 5.50 -8.74
CA PHE A 417 -15.04 6.42 -7.87
C PHE A 417 -13.52 6.39 -8.10
N MET A 418 -12.90 5.22 -8.26
CA MET A 418 -11.45 5.17 -8.49
C MET A 418 -11.04 5.74 -9.84
N ILE A 419 -11.90 5.63 -10.87
CA ILE A 419 -11.67 6.28 -12.17
C ILE A 419 -11.82 7.80 -12.03
N GLU A 420 -12.86 8.27 -11.33
CA GLU A 420 -13.07 9.69 -11.08
C GLU A 420 -11.89 10.31 -10.32
N ASP A 421 -11.39 9.65 -9.27
CA ASP A 421 -10.23 10.10 -8.50
C ASP A 421 -8.94 10.09 -9.36
N ASN A 422 -8.76 9.06 -10.20
CA ASN A 422 -7.64 8.99 -11.14
C ASN A 422 -7.68 10.13 -12.18
N GLU A 423 -8.84 10.41 -12.78
CA GLU A 423 -8.98 11.46 -13.79
C GLU A 423 -8.90 12.87 -13.20
N LYS A 424 -9.48 13.10 -12.01
CA LYS A 424 -9.53 14.42 -11.37
C LYS A 424 -8.24 14.79 -10.66
N PHE A 425 -7.64 13.83 -9.96
CA PHE A 425 -6.53 14.09 -9.03
C PHE A 425 -5.25 13.36 -9.45
N GLY A 426 -5.29 12.50 -10.46
CA GLY A 426 -4.13 11.72 -10.88
C GLY A 426 -3.79 10.57 -9.91
N ASP A 427 -4.71 10.19 -9.02
CA ASP A 427 -4.49 9.14 -8.04
C ASP A 427 -4.30 7.77 -8.73
N PRO A 428 -3.34 6.93 -8.31
CA PRO A 428 -3.24 5.57 -8.83
C PRO A 428 -4.45 4.74 -8.39
N PHE A 429 -4.81 3.72 -9.16
CA PHE A 429 -5.88 2.81 -8.75
C PHE A 429 -5.56 2.12 -7.41
N PRO A 430 -6.57 1.90 -6.55
CA PRO A 430 -6.36 1.52 -5.17
C PRO A 430 -5.85 0.08 -5.03
N LEU A 431 -5.34 -0.25 -3.85
CA LEU A 431 -5.37 -1.62 -3.35
C LEU A 431 -6.77 -1.90 -2.79
N LEU A 432 -7.45 -2.95 -3.29
CA LEU A 432 -8.71 -3.41 -2.75
C LEU A 432 -8.45 -4.42 -1.61
N VAL A 433 -9.02 -4.17 -0.44
CA VAL A 433 -9.01 -5.07 0.71
C VAL A 433 -10.45 -5.44 1.03
N ILE A 434 -10.81 -6.71 0.93
CA ILE A 434 -12.13 -7.21 1.32
C ILE A 434 -12.01 -8.02 2.60
N VAL A 435 -12.91 -7.76 3.55
CA VAL A 435 -12.86 -8.30 4.90
C VAL A 435 -14.23 -8.88 5.28
N ASP A 436 -14.25 -10.04 5.92
CA ASP A 436 -15.49 -10.74 6.30
C ASP A 436 -16.44 -11.01 5.13
N ASN A 437 -15.84 -11.07 3.94
CA ASN A 437 -16.52 -11.17 2.67
C ASN A 437 -15.47 -11.52 1.59
N GLY A 438 -15.88 -11.81 0.36
CA GLY A 438 -14.95 -11.93 -0.76
C GLY A 438 -14.32 -13.32 -0.95
N GLY A 439 -14.45 -14.22 0.02
CA GLY A 439 -13.80 -15.52 0.00
C GLY A 439 -14.52 -16.59 -0.83
N THR A 440 -15.58 -16.25 -1.57
CA THR A 440 -16.47 -17.23 -2.21
C THR A 440 -16.52 -17.10 -3.74
N SER A 441 -17.22 -18.02 -4.41
CA SER A 441 -17.33 -17.99 -5.88
C SER A 441 -18.29 -16.90 -6.37
N GLU A 442 -19.20 -16.45 -5.50
CA GLU A 442 -20.13 -15.35 -5.72
C GLU A 442 -19.43 -14.00 -5.90
N ASP A 443 -18.19 -13.86 -5.42
CA ASP A 443 -17.37 -12.65 -5.54
C ASP A 443 -16.63 -12.55 -6.88
N ILE A 444 -16.46 -13.67 -7.60
CA ILE A 444 -15.71 -13.74 -8.86
C ILE A 444 -16.23 -12.75 -9.92
N PRO A 445 -17.55 -12.55 -10.13
CA PRO A 445 -18.04 -11.55 -11.07
C PRO A 445 -17.55 -10.13 -10.78
N ALA A 446 -17.42 -9.75 -9.50
CA ALA A 446 -16.88 -8.46 -9.12
C ALA A 446 -15.37 -8.39 -9.40
N TYR A 447 -14.62 -9.43 -9.02
CA TYR A 447 -13.18 -9.50 -9.26
C TYR A 447 -12.80 -9.44 -10.73
N LYS A 448 -13.53 -10.14 -11.61
CA LYS A 448 -13.32 -10.06 -13.06
C LYS A 448 -13.38 -8.63 -13.60
N ARG A 449 -14.27 -7.79 -13.06
CA ARG A 449 -14.44 -6.39 -13.49
C ARG A 449 -13.31 -5.52 -12.96
N ILE A 450 -13.03 -5.59 -11.67
CA ILE A 450 -12.02 -4.69 -11.07
C ILE A 450 -10.59 -5.08 -11.50
N ARG A 451 -10.31 -6.37 -11.73
CA ARG A 451 -9.04 -6.86 -12.30
C ARG A 451 -8.80 -6.39 -13.73
N ALA A 452 -9.85 -6.08 -14.50
CA ALA A 452 -9.69 -5.50 -15.84
C ALA A 452 -8.97 -4.15 -15.81
N TYR A 453 -8.97 -3.46 -14.66
CA TYR A 453 -8.23 -2.23 -14.40
C TYR A 453 -6.87 -2.45 -13.73
N GLY A 454 -6.44 -3.71 -13.54
CA GLY A 454 -5.17 -4.04 -12.90
C GLY A 454 -5.14 -3.80 -11.38
N VAL A 455 -6.30 -3.71 -10.73
CA VAL A 455 -6.39 -3.48 -9.28
C VAL A 455 -5.92 -4.73 -8.50
N PRO A 456 -4.96 -4.60 -7.57
CA PRO A 456 -4.59 -5.68 -6.67
C PRO A 456 -5.64 -5.90 -5.57
N ILE A 457 -5.81 -7.15 -5.13
CA ILE A 457 -6.88 -7.57 -4.24
C ILE A 457 -6.35 -8.45 -3.10
N VAL A 458 -6.63 -8.03 -1.86
CA VAL A 458 -6.42 -8.77 -0.61
C VAL A 458 -7.78 -9.19 -0.07
N VAL A 459 -7.94 -10.46 0.29
CA VAL A 459 -9.15 -10.98 0.95
C VAL A 459 -8.78 -11.52 2.33
N ILE A 460 -9.53 -11.13 3.36
CA ILE A 460 -9.43 -11.62 4.74
C ILE A 460 -10.82 -12.09 5.16
N ASP A 461 -11.07 -13.38 5.07
CA ASP A 461 -12.40 -13.95 5.23
C ASP A 461 -12.34 -15.28 5.98
N HIS A 462 -13.46 -15.75 6.51
CA HIS A 462 -13.60 -17.01 7.21
C HIS A 462 -14.75 -17.88 6.69
N HIS A 463 -15.53 -17.40 5.71
CA HIS A 463 -16.52 -18.21 5.02
C HIS A 463 -15.88 -19.31 4.16
N ASP A 464 -16.58 -20.42 3.93
CA ASP A 464 -16.07 -21.49 3.07
C ASP A 464 -16.01 -21.04 1.60
N PRO A 465 -14.86 -21.13 0.92
CA PRO A 465 -14.76 -20.84 -0.52
C PRO A 465 -15.54 -21.80 -1.45
N ARG A 466 -15.94 -22.97 -0.95
CA ARG A 466 -16.73 -24.05 -1.59
C ARG A 466 -16.10 -24.70 -2.81
N GLU A 467 -15.81 -23.95 -3.87
CA GLU A 467 -15.25 -24.48 -5.12
C GLU A 467 -13.73 -24.64 -5.00
N TRP A 468 -13.27 -25.83 -4.59
CA TRP A 468 -11.84 -26.12 -4.40
C TRP A 468 -11.19 -26.66 -5.67
N VAL A 469 -10.06 -26.07 -6.08
CA VAL A 469 -9.26 -26.52 -7.25
C VAL A 469 -8.08 -27.39 -6.84
N SER A 470 -7.62 -27.28 -5.58
CA SER A 470 -6.62 -28.16 -4.97
C SER A 470 -6.78 -28.20 -3.45
N GLU A 471 -5.92 -28.95 -2.75
CA GLU A 471 -5.96 -29.08 -1.28
C GLU A 471 -5.95 -27.73 -0.54
N ASN A 472 -5.17 -26.76 -1.01
CA ASN A 472 -5.01 -25.46 -0.32
C ASN A 472 -5.34 -24.27 -1.23
N LYS A 473 -6.14 -24.47 -2.28
CA LYS A 473 -6.53 -23.41 -3.23
C LYS A 473 -7.97 -23.56 -3.70
N ALA A 474 -8.74 -22.50 -3.59
CA ALA A 474 -10.09 -22.37 -4.11
C ALA A 474 -10.12 -21.66 -5.47
N LYS A 475 -11.23 -21.76 -6.20
CA LYS A 475 -11.43 -21.12 -7.50
C LYS A 475 -11.36 -19.60 -7.41
N VAL A 476 -11.86 -19.01 -6.33
CA VAL A 476 -11.77 -17.56 -6.08
C VAL A 476 -10.32 -17.08 -5.99
N ASP A 477 -9.39 -17.92 -5.53
CA ASP A 477 -7.96 -17.57 -5.37
C ASP A 477 -7.26 -17.27 -6.71
N GLU A 478 -7.85 -17.65 -7.85
CA GLU A 478 -7.34 -17.29 -9.17
C GLU A 478 -7.56 -15.82 -9.53
N TYR A 479 -8.47 -15.15 -8.81
CA TYR A 479 -8.89 -13.78 -9.08
C TYR A 479 -8.38 -12.78 -8.05
N VAL A 480 -7.73 -13.23 -6.97
CA VAL A 480 -7.21 -12.38 -5.88
C VAL A 480 -5.73 -12.64 -5.63
N ASP A 481 -4.97 -11.68 -5.11
CA ASP A 481 -3.51 -11.79 -4.98
C ASP A 481 -3.09 -12.50 -3.69
N VAL A 482 -3.91 -12.36 -2.65
CA VAL A 482 -3.76 -13.08 -1.38
C VAL A 482 -5.13 -13.24 -0.73
N HIS A 483 -5.38 -14.46 -0.22
CA HIS A 483 -6.61 -14.81 0.46
C HIS A 483 -6.28 -15.43 1.82
N VAL A 484 -6.42 -14.66 2.88
CA VAL A 484 -6.25 -15.10 4.28
C VAL A 484 -7.58 -15.70 4.72
N ASN A 485 -7.65 -17.03 4.81
CA ASN A 485 -8.87 -17.70 5.26
C ASN A 485 -8.54 -19.08 5.89
N PRO A 486 -9.06 -19.39 7.10
CA PRO A 486 -8.77 -20.62 7.84
C PRO A 486 -9.12 -21.90 7.09
N HIS A 487 -10.11 -21.87 6.18
CA HIS A 487 -10.50 -23.03 5.40
C HIS A 487 -9.35 -23.57 4.53
N HIS A 488 -8.38 -22.74 4.16
CA HIS A 488 -7.20 -23.17 3.39
C HIS A 488 -6.26 -24.09 4.16
N VAL A 489 -6.27 -24.04 5.49
CA VAL A 489 -5.37 -24.82 6.34
C VAL A 489 -6.13 -25.82 7.23
N LYS A 490 -7.42 -25.57 7.44
CA LYS A 490 -8.34 -26.43 8.20
C LYS A 490 -9.77 -26.20 7.69
N ARG A 491 -10.25 -27.09 6.83
CA ARG A 491 -11.62 -27.05 6.28
C ARG A 491 -12.67 -27.01 7.38
N GLY A 492 -13.72 -26.21 7.17
CA GLY A 492 -14.83 -26.06 8.11
C GLY A 492 -14.51 -25.23 9.36
N TYR A 493 -13.32 -24.62 9.47
CA TYR A 493 -12.91 -23.85 10.65
C TYR A 493 -13.32 -22.38 10.56
N TYR A 494 -14.62 -22.14 10.38
CA TYR A 494 -15.23 -20.80 10.32
C TYR A 494 -15.17 -20.06 11.67
N GLU A 495 -15.02 -20.79 12.78
CA GLU A 495 -15.03 -20.24 14.13
C GLU A 495 -13.90 -19.22 14.40
N LEU A 496 -12.84 -19.22 13.57
CA LEU A 496 -11.81 -18.18 13.56
C LEU A 496 -12.28 -17.01 12.65
N THR A 497 -12.99 -16.07 13.24
CA THR A 497 -13.74 -15.01 12.53
C THR A 497 -12.84 -13.98 11.85
N ALA A 498 -13.40 -13.18 10.95
CA ALA A 498 -12.66 -12.17 10.21
C ALA A 498 -12.09 -11.09 11.14
N GLY A 499 -12.79 -10.70 12.21
CA GLY A 499 -12.27 -9.74 13.19
C GLY A 499 -11.05 -10.26 13.96
N MET A 500 -10.95 -11.57 14.19
CA MET A 500 -9.75 -12.20 14.76
C MET A 500 -8.59 -12.13 13.77
N LEU A 501 -8.82 -12.55 12.53
CA LEU A 501 -7.81 -12.55 11.45
C LEU A 501 -7.31 -11.13 11.14
N ALA A 502 -8.22 -10.18 10.97
CA ALA A 502 -7.93 -8.80 10.63
C ALA A 502 -7.16 -8.08 11.73
N THR A 503 -7.43 -8.38 13.02
CA THR A 503 -6.64 -7.84 14.14
C THR A 503 -5.20 -8.35 14.08
N GLU A 504 -4.98 -9.63 13.79
CA GLU A 504 -3.62 -10.15 13.64
C GLU A 504 -2.92 -9.53 12.42
N VAL A 505 -3.59 -9.44 11.27
CA VAL A 505 -3.04 -8.73 10.09
C VAL A 505 -2.70 -7.28 10.42
N ALA A 506 -3.56 -6.57 11.16
CA ALA A 506 -3.34 -5.19 11.62
C ALA A 506 -2.08 -5.07 12.48
N ARG A 507 -1.79 -6.04 13.36
CA ARG A 507 -0.55 -6.07 14.15
C ARG A 507 0.70 -6.27 13.29
N PHE A 508 0.62 -7.06 12.22
CA PHE A 508 1.73 -7.19 11.25
C PHE A 508 1.88 -5.93 10.37
N ILE A 509 0.79 -5.20 10.10
CA ILE A 509 0.83 -3.90 9.40
C ILE A 509 1.49 -2.85 10.28
N ASN A 510 1.01 -2.68 11.51
CA ASN A 510 1.50 -1.67 12.44
C ASN A 510 1.50 -2.20 13.89
N PRO A 511 2.64 -2.69 14.39
CA PRO A 511 2.73 -3.25 15.74
C PRO A 511 2.39 -2.25 16.86
N GLU A 512 2.56 -0.95 16.63
CA GLU A 512 2.37 0.09 17.63
C GLU A 512 0.90 0.26 18.07
N VAL A 513 -0.04 -0.29 17.29
CA VAL A 513 -1.48 -0.19 17.60
C VAL A 513 -2.01 -1.36 18.41
N GLU A 514 -1.19 -2.38 18.70
CA GLU A 514 -1.61 -3.61 19.39
C GLU A 514 -2.44 -3.33 20.65
N ASP A 515 -1.95 -2.45 21.53
CA ASP A 515 -2.63 -2.12 22.79
C ASP A 515 -3.99 -1.44 22.58
N LYS A 516 -4.18 -0.77 21.44
CA LYS A 516 -5.46 -0.12 21.10
C LYS A 516 -6.49 -1.11 20.57
N ILE A 517 -6.06 -2.17 19.87
CA ILE A 517 -6.97 -3.05 19.12
C ILE A 517 -7.07 -4.49 19.66
N LYS A 518 -6.21 -4.91 20.60
CA LYS A 518 -6.15 -6.31 21.05
C LYS A 518 -7.41 -6.87 21.72
N HIS A 519 -8.37 -6.03 22.11
CA HIS A 519 -9.67 -6.46 22.62
C HIS A 519 -10.72 -6.69 21.52
N LEU A 520 -10.50 -6.18 20.31
CA LEU A 520 -11.44 -6.29 19.19
C LEU A 520 -11.81 -7.74 18.81
N PRO A 521 -10.87 -8.72 18.77
CA PRO A 521 -11.21 -10.11 18.45
C PRO A 521 -12.29 -10.72 19.35
N ALA A 522 -12.39 -10.25 20.61
CA ALA A 522 -13.42 -10.69 21.54
C ALA A 522 -14.81 -10.13 21.20
N ILE A 523 -14.89 -8.90 20.69
CA ILE A 523 -16.15 -8.29 20.23
C ILE A 523 -16.62 -9.01 18.96
N ALA A 524 -15.70 -9.16 18.00
CA ALA A 524 -15.88 -9.88 16.74
C ALA A 524 -16.41 -11.31 16.97
N GLY A 525 -15.67 -12.12 17.72
CA GLY A 525 -16.08 -13.49 18.05
C GLY A 525 -17.39 -13.57 18.83
N THR A 526 -17.75 -12.54 19.61
CA THR A 526 -19.07 -12.49 20.28
C THR A 526 -20.20 -12.22 19.29
N GLY A 527 -20.00 -11.30 18.34
CA GLY A 527 -20.97 -11.03 17.27
C GLY A 527 -21.28 -12.27 16.45
N ASP A 528 -20.23 -13.01 16.12
CA ASP A 528 -20.28 -14.24 15.31
C ASP A 528 -20.52 -15.53 16.10
N ARG A 529 -20.65 -15.40 17.44
CA ARG A 529 -20.92 -16.51 18.36
C ARG A 529 -19.89 -17.63 18.27
N SER A 530 -18.62 -17.25 18.09
CA SER A 530 -17.50 -18.18 17.99
C SER A 530 -17.35 -19.03 19.25
N LYS A 531 -17.03 -20.31 19.07
CA LYS A 531 -16.66 -21.31 20.07
C LYS A 531 -15.21 -21.79 19.87
N ALA A 532 -14.40 -21.07 19.09
CA ALA A 532 -13.00 -21.41 18.85
C ALA A 532 -12.17 -21.39 20.15
N PRO A 533 -11.20 -22.30 20.34
CA PRO A 533 -10.20 -22.19 21.41
C PRO A 533 -9.45 -20.85 21.44
N GLU A 534 -9.27 -20.23 20.27
CA GLU A 534 -8.70 -18.88 20.12
C GLU A 534 -9.59 -17.81 20.74
N PHE A 535 -10.92 -17.90 20.54
CA PHE A 535 -11.89 -16.93 21.06
C PHE A 535 -11.82 -16.80 22.59
N TYR A 536 -11.74 -17.92 23.30
CA TYR A 536 -11.63 -17.90 24.76
C TYR A 536 -10.33 -17.24 25.27
N GLN A 537 -9.23 -17.34 24.50
CA GLN A 537 -8.00 -16.62 24.82
C GLN A 537 -8.17 -15.11 24.55
N TYR A 538 -8.85 -14.73 23.47
CA TYR A 538 -9.17 -13.32 23.18
C TYR A 538 -10.11 -12.69 24.22
N LEU A 539 -11.09 -13.44 24.75
CA LEU A 539 -11.95 -12.98 25.86
C LEU A 539 -11.11 -12.56 27.07
N GLU A 540 -10.12 -13.38 27.45
CA GLU A 540 -9.22 -13.06 28.55
C GLU A 540 -8.35 -11.82 28.29
N ILE A 541 -7.95 -11.59 27.03
CA ILE A 541 -7.23 -10.37 26.63
C ILE A 541 -8.14 -9.15 26.77
N ALA A 542 -9.38 -9.20 26.26
CA ALA A 542 -10.33 -8.10 26.34
C ALA A 542 -10.67 -7.74 27.80
N LYS A 543 -10.88 -8.77 28.64
CA LYS A 543 -11.10 -8.62 30.08
C LYS A 543 -9.93 -7.94 30.78
N LYS A 544 -8.69 -8.36 30.51
CA LYS A 544 -7.48 -7.76 31.11
C LYS A 544 -7.20 -6.35 30.59
N ALA A 545 -7.42 -6.10 29.30
CA ALA A 545 -7.07 -4.85 28.65
C ALA A 545 -8.08 -3.73 28.93
N LYS A 546 -9.38 -4.06 28.93
CA LYS A 546 -10.48 -3.08 28.96
C LYS A 546 -11.53 -3.36 30.03
N GLY A 547 -11.40 -4.45 30.79
CA GLY A 547 -12.38 -4.83 31.81
C GLY A 547 -13.68 -5.40 31.24
N LEU A 548 -13.71 -5.75 29.94
CA LEU A 548 -14.92 -6.18 29.25
C LEU A 548 -15.33 -7.59 29.69
N THR A 549 -16.54 -7.70 30.23
CA THR A 549 -17.21 -8.96 30.52
C THR A 549 -17.94 -9.48 29.28
N GLU A 550 -18.26 -10.78 29.25
CA GLU A 550 -19.04 -11.37 28.14
C GLU A 550 -20.39 -10.68 27.93
N GLU A 551 -21.04 -10.26 29.01
CA GLU A 551 -22.31 -9.51 28.93
C GLU A 551 -22.12 -8.11 28.32
N GLU A 552 -20.99 -7.45 28.57
CA GLU A 552 -20.67 -6.19 27.90
C GLU A 552 -20.35 -6.40 26.42
N LEU A 553 -19.62 -7.46 26.06
CA LEU A 553 -19.33 -7.80 24.66
C LEU A 553 -20.62 -8.08 23.87
N LYS A 554 -21.58 -8.81 24.46
CA LYS A 554 -22.90 -9.05 23.85
C LYS A 554 -23.67 -7.75 23.64
N LYS A 555 -23.67 -6.85 24.62
CA LYS A 555 -24.28 -5.51 24.48
C LYS A 555 -23.68 -4.74 23.32
N ILE A 556 -22.36 -4.72 23.22
CA ILE A 556 -21.64 -4.03 22.13
C ILE A 556 -22.08 -4.61 20.78
N ALA A 557 -22.02 -5.93 20.61
CA ALA A 557 -22.39 -6.59 19.36
C ALA A 557 -23.84 -6.30 18.95
N GLU A 558 -24.80 -6.39 19.89
CA GLU A 558 -26.20 -6.09 19.58
C GLU A 558 -26.45 -4.63 19.23
N VAL A 559 -25.74 -3.70 19.87
CA VAL A 559 -25.84 -2.27 19.55
C VAL A 559 -25.24 -1.99 18.16
N ILE A 560 -24.10 -2.59 17.82
CA ILE A 560 -23.48 -2.41 16.49
C ILE A 560 -24.41 -2.94 15.39
N ASP A 561 -24.92 -4.16 15.52
CA ASP A 561 -25.86 -4.74 14.53
C ASP A 561 -27.11 -3.86 14.37
N HIS A 562 -27.63 -3.30 15.46
CA HIS A 562 -28.79 -2.42 15.43
C HIS A 562 -28.51 -1.11 14.72
N GLU A 563 -27.45 -0.40 15.10
CA GLU A 563 -27.12 0.90 14.49
C GLU A 563 -26.74 0.73 13.01
N ALA A 564 -26.02 -0.34 12.68
CA ALA A 564 -25.66 -0.68 11.31
C ALA A 564 -26.86 -0.93 10.40
N PHE A 565 -27.92 -1.53 10.94
CA PHE A 565 -29.18 -1.68 10.22
C PHE A 565 -29.77 -0.32 9.78
N TYR A 566 -29.62 0.72 10.60
CA TYR A 566 -30.20 2.04 10.34
C TYR A 566 -29.29 2.96 9.50
N TRP A 567 -27.97 2.97 9.73
CA TRP A 567 -27.06 3.80 8.92
C TRP A 567 -26.73 3.19 7.54
N LYS A 568 -27.11 1.92 7.31
CA LYS A 568 -27.12 1.22 6.01
C LYS A 568 -25.77 1.25 5.29
N PHE A 569 -25.63 2.14 4.30
CA PHE A 569 -24.45 2.24 3.42
C PHE A 569 -23.39 3.19 3.98
N MET A 570 -23.68 3.89 5.08
CA MET A 570 -22.71 4.70 5.81
C MET A 570 -21.79 3.81 6.64
N ASP A 571 -20.57 4.26 6.85
CA ASP A 571 -19.50 3.50 7.52
C ASP A 571 -19.50 3.62 9.05
N GLY A 572 -20.44 4.38 9.63
CA GLY A 572 -20.55 4.61 11.07
C GLY A 572 -19.41 5.45 11.67
N HIS A 573 -18.59 6.10 10.84
CA HIS A 573 -17.43 6.87 11.31
C HIS A 573 -17.79 7.91 12.38
N GLY A 574 -17.02 7.95 13.45
CA GLY A 574 -17.23 8.81 14.63
C GLY A 574 -18.11 8.18 15.71
N MET A 575 -18.88 7.14 15.40
CA MET A 575 -19.74 6.42 16.35
C MET A 575 -19.26 5.00 16.60
N ILE A 576 -18.86 4.27 15.54
CA ILE A 576 -18.42 2.88 15.65
C ILE A 576 -17.13 2.74 16.47
N GLU A 577 -16.21 3.71 16.38
CA GLU A 577 -14.97 3.74 17.16
C GLU A 577 -15.23 3.91 18.66
N GLU A 578 -16.30 4.63 19.02
CA GLU A 578 -16.73 4.81 20.40
C GLU A 578 -17.35 3.51 20.95
N LEU A 579 -18.22 2.86 20.16
CA LEU A 579 -18.83 1.57 20.50
C LEU A 579 -17.79 0.45 20.67
N LEU A 580 -16.73 0.47 19.86
CA LEU A 580 -15.62 -0.48 19.91
C LEU A 580 -14.54 -0.13 20.94
N LEU A 581 -14.71 0.93 21.75
CA LEU A 581 -13.74 1.40 22.74
C LEU A 581 -12.33 1.66 22.17
N LEU A 582 -12.26 2.14 20.94
CA LEU A 582 -11.04 2.51 20.25
C LEU A 582 -10.61 3.95 20.55
N THR A 583 -11.54 4.77 21.05
CA THR A 583 -11.26 6.10 21.58
C THR A 583 -10.92 6.02 23.07
N GLY A 584 -10.24 7.04 23.60
CA GLY A 584 -10.09 7.21 25.05
C GLY A 584 -11.36 7.71 25.76
N ASN A 585 -12.49 7.86 25.05
CA ASN A 585 -13.69 8.51 25.55
C ASN A 585 -14.69 7.50 26.14
N LEU A 586 -14.33 6.95 27.30
CA LEU A 586 -15.16 5.95 27.98
C LEU A 586 -16.54 6.49 28.41
N GLN A 587 -16.66 7.80 28.60
CA GLN A 587 -17.94 8.43 28.92
C GLN A 587 -18.92 8.32 27.74
N ARG A 588 -18.49 8.68 26.53
CA ARG A 588 -19.34 8.59 25.34
C ARG A 588 -19.76 7.15 25.05
N TYR A 589 -18.82 6.21 25.15
CA TYR A 589 -19.13 4.77 25.07
C TYR A 589 -20.29 4.38 26.01
N ARG A 590 -20.19 4.75 27.29
CA ARG A 590 -21.23 4.43 28.30
C ARG A 590 -22.57 5.10 27.98
N GLU A 591 -22.55 6.35 27.55
CA GLU A 591 -23.77 7.08 27.17
C GLU A 591 -24.47 6.41 25.99
N LEU A 592 -23.73 6.01 24.94
CA LEU A 592 -24.27 5.29 23.79
C LEU A 592 -24.85 3.92 24.18
N ILE A 593 -24.09 3.09 24.91
CA ILE A 593 -24.57 1.76 25.31
C ILE A 593 -25.80 1.86 26.23
N ASN A 594 -25.80 2.75 27.21
CA ASN A 594 -26.90 2.89 28.15
C ASN A 594 -28.17 3.45 27.49
N ALA A 595 -28.04 4.25 26.43
CA ALA A 595 -29.18 4.76 25.67
C ALA A 595 -29.73 3.71 24.70
N ILE A 596 -28.84 3.05 23.95
CA ILE A 596 -29.25 2.24 22.79
C ILE A 596 -29.59 0.80 23.19
N TYR A 597 -28.80 0.15 24.06
CA TYR A 597 -29.01 -1.27 24.37
C TYR A 597 -30.39 -1.57 24.98
N PRO A 598 -30.96 -0.77 25.90
CA PRO A 598 -32.32 -1.00 26.38
C PRO A 598 -33.37 -0.94 25.28
N GLU A 599 -33.24 0.00 24.33
CA GLU A 599 -34.13 0.11 23.16
C GLU A 599 -34.00 -1.13 22.27
N VAL A 600 -32.77 -1.58 22.01
CA VAL A 600 -32.49 -2.79 21.22
C VAL A 600 -33.20 -3.99 21.84
N LYS A 601 -33.02 -4.19 23.15
CA LYS A 601 -33.62 -5.30 23.88
C LYS A 601 -35.15 -5.24 23.83
N GLU A 602 -35.74 -4.07 24.06
CA GLU A 602 -37.20 -3.89 23.99
C GLU A 602 -37.76 -4.19 22.58
N LYS A 603 -37.07 -3.75 21.52
CA LYS A 603 -37.46 -4.06 20.13
C LYS A 603 -37.39 -5.56 19.84
N GLN A 604 -36.31 -6.22 20.25
CA GLN A 604 -36.14 -7.66 20.07
C GLN A 604 -37.22 -8.45 20.83
N GLU A 605 -37.47 -8.11 22.09
CA GLU A 605 -38.50 -8.74 22.93
C GLU A 605 -39.89 -8.55 22.32
N LYS A 606 -40.26 -7.33 21.90
CA LYS A 606 -41.55 -7.05 21.24
C LYS A 606 -41.70 -7.84 19.94
N ALA A 607 -40.67 -7.83 19.08
CA ALA A 607 -40.70 -8.55 17.81
C ALA A 607 -40.82 -10.07 18.03
N LEU A 608 -40.08 -10.62 19.00
CA LEU A 608 -40.15 -12.04 19.36
C LEU A 608 -41.54 -12.40 19.91
N GLN A 609 -42.07 -11.63 20.86
CA GLN A 609 -43.39 -11.85 21.44
C GLN A 609 -44.50 -11.80 20.38
N ALA A 610 -44.41 -10.87 19.42
CA ALA A 610 -45.36 -10.77 18.33
C ALA A 610 -45.24 -11.94 17.33
N SER A 611 -44.02 -12.44 17.08
CA SER A 611 -43.76 -13.47 16.07
C SER A 611 -43.99 -14.89 16.58
N LEU A 612 -43.69 -15.16 17.86
CA LEU A 612 -43.75 -16.52 18.45
C LEU A 612 -45.09 -17.25 18.27
N PRO A 613 -46.27 -16.61 18.44
CA PRO A 613 -47.56 -17.27 18.20
C PRO A 613 -47.75 -17.79 16.77
N HIS A 614 -46.99 -17.26 15.81
CA HIS A 614 -47.07 -17.63 14.39
C HIS A 614 -46.00 -18.66 13.99
N VAL A 615 -45.09 -19.04 14.88
CA VAL A 615 -44.10 -20.08 14.63
C VAL A 615 -44.77 -21.46 14.71
N LYS A 616 -44.77 -22.19 13.60
CA LYS A 616 -45.19 -23.60 13.59
C LYS A 616 -44.02 -24.45 14.02
N SER A 617 -44.11 -25.06 15.20
CA SER A 617 -43.10 -26.00 15.72
C SER A 617 -43.65 -27.42 15.71
N VAL A 618 -43.03 -28.31 14.95
CA VAL A 618 -43.38 -29.74 14.88
C VAL A 618 -42.17 -30.59 15.23
N VAL A 619 -42.39 -31.71 15.91
CA VAL A 619 -41.36 -32.74 16.07
C VAL A 619 -41.58 -33.77 14.98
N LEU A 620 -40.60 -33.89 14.08
CA LEU A 620 -40.64 -34.82 12.96
C LEU A 620 -40.44 -36.27 13.45
N PRO A 621 -40.83 -37.30 12.67
CA PRO A 621 -40.68 -38.71 13.08
C PRO A 621 -39.24 -39.13 13.38
N ASN A 622 -38.25 -38.43 12.80
CA ASN A 622 -36.83 -38.66 13.06
C ASN A 622 -36.32 -37.98 14.35
N GLY A 623 -37.17 -37.26 15.07
CA GLY A 623 -36.83 -36.59 16.34
C GLY A 623 -36.38 -35.13 16.20
N ILE A 624 -36.24 -34.61 14.98
CA ILE A 624 -35.88 -33.20 14.73
C ILE A 624 -37.06 -32.30 15.07
N ARG A 625 -36.84 -31.25 15.85
CA ARG A 625 -37.79 -30.15 16.03
C ARG A 625 -37.63 -29.17 14.88
N PHE A 626 -38.62 -29.13 13.99
CA PHE A 626 -38.64 -28.23 12.85
C PHE A 626 -39.60 -27.07 13.11
N ASN A 627 -39.05 -25.86 13.13
CA ASN A 627 -39.76 -24.60 13.33
C ASN A 627 -39.84 -23.85 12.02
N THR A 628 -41.02 -23.39 11.62
CA THR A 628 -41.21 -22.59 10.41
C THR A 628 -41.99 -21.32 10.71
N ILE A 629 -41.59 -20.19 10.13
CA ILE A 629 -42.30 -18.91 10.21
C ILE A 629 -42.25 -18.18 8.86
N ASP A 630 -43.38 -17.60 8.46
CA ASP A 630 -43.45 -16.63 7.36
C ASP A 630 -43.05 -15.25 7.90
N ALA A 631 -41.80 -14.86 7.68
CA ALA A 631 -41.24 -13.60 8.14
C ALA A 631 -41.75 -12.40 7.32
N ASP A 632 -42.38 -12.62 6.16
CA ASP A 632 -42.98 -11.52 5.40
C ASP A 632 -44.34 -11.13 5.98
N LEU A 633 -45.12 -12.12 6.43
CA LEU A 633 -46.45 -11.90 7.00
C LEU A 633 -46.43 -11.55 8.50
N PHE A 634 -45.50 -12.15 9.25
CA PHE A 634 -45.52 -12.10 10.73
C PHE A 634 -44.30 -11.42 11.35
N ALA A 635 -43.54 -10.65 10.56
CA ALA A 635 -42.49 -9.78 11.08
C ALA A 635 -42.68 -8.33 10.61
N PRO A 636 -42.24 -7.33 11.40
CA PRO A 636 -42.36 -5.94 11.03
C PRO A 636 -41.39 -5.58 9.89
N LYS A 637 -41.94 -5.39 8.67
CA LYS A 637 -41.16 -5.06 7.47
C LYS A 637 -40.36 -3.76 7.63
N PHE A 638 -39.14 -3.74 7.06
CA PHE A 638 -38.25 -2.58 7.04
C PHE A 638 -37.87 -2.00 8.42
N SER A 639 -38.03 -2.79 9.48
CA SER A 639 -37.67 -2.41 10.85
C SER A 639 -36.68 -3.41 11.44
N TYR A 640 -36.02 -3.02 12.53
CA TYR A 640 -35.19 -3.93 13.31
C TYR A 640 -36.09 -4.74 14.27
N PRO A 641 -35.86 -6.07 14.44
CA PRO A 641 -34.80 -6.88 13.84
C PRO A 641 -35.06 -7.28 12.37
N SER A 642 -34.00 -7.42 11.58
CA SER A 642 -34.07 -7.97 10.21
C SER A 642 -34.60 -9.42 10.22
N PRO A 643 -35.10 -9.96 9.08
CA PRO A 643 -35.55 -11.36 9.03
C PRO A 643 -34.47 -12.36 9.50
N GLY A 644 -33.20 -12.09 9.17
CA GLY A 644 -32.06 -12.88 9.64
C GLY A 644 -31.90 -12.83 11.16
N LYS A 645 -31.96 -11.62 11.76
CA LYS A 645 -31.84 -11.45 13.22
C LYS A 645 -33.05 -12.02 13.96
N LEU A 646 -34.26 -11.81 13.46
CA LEU A 646 -35.49 -12.38 14.01
C LEU A 646 -35.47 -13.92 13.98
N SER A 647 -35.00 -14.52 12.88
CA SER A 647 -34.82 -15.97 12.79
C SER A 647 -33.88 -16.49 13.87
N GLY A 648 -32.82 -15.74 14.18
CA GLY A 648 -31.89 -16.02 15.27
C GLY A 648 -32.57 -15.96 16.64
N LEU A 649 -33.32 -14.89 16.93
CA LEU A 649 -34.05 -14.74 18.20
C LEU A 649 -35.07 -15.85 18.43
N ILE A 650 -35.82 -16.22 17.37
CA ILE A 650 -36.75 -17.35 17.43
C ILE A 650 -35.97 -18.63 17.69
N HIS A 651 -34.88 -18.87 16.97
CA HIS A 651 -34.06 -20.06 17.15
C HIS A 651 -33.49 -20.15 18.58
N ASP A 652 -32.96 -19.06 19.12
CA ASP A 652 -32.43 -18.97 20.49
C ASP A 652 -33.52 -19.24 21.54
N HIS A 653 -34.73 -18.70 21.38
CA HIS A 653 -35.87 -19.03 22.25
C HIS A 653 -36.17 -20.54 22.31
N PHE A 654 -36.12 -21.22 21.16
CA PHE A 654 -36.31 -22.66 21.11
C PHE A 654 -35.13 -23.44 21.71
N LYS A 655 -33.90 -22.96 21.56
CA LYS A 655 -32.72 -23.55 22.19
C LYS A 655 -32.75 -23.42 23.71
N GLU A 656 -33.13 -22.26 24.24
CA GLU A 656 -33.31 -22.06 25.69
C GLU A 656 -34.39 -22.97 26.27
N LYS A 657 -35.49 -23.16 25.52
CA LYS A 657 -36.63 -23.96 25.97
C LYS A 657 -36.37 -25.48 25.95
N TYR A 658 -35.57 -25.96 25.00
CA TYR A 658 -35.42 -27.41 24.76
C TYR A 658 -33.97 -27.92 24.90
N GLY A 659 -32.99 -27.03 25.10
CA GLY A 659 -31.56 -27.33 25.21
C GLY A 659 -30.80 -27.12 23.90
N GLU A 660 -29.57 -26.60 23.99
CA GLU A 660 -28.64 -26.36 22.87
C GLU A 660 -28.38 -27.63 22.04
N ASP A 661 -28.21 -28.77 22.73
CA ASP A 661 -27.89 -30.07 22.14
C ASP A 661 -29.11 -30.77 21.53
N SER A 662 -30.31 -30.20 21.68
CA SER A 662 -31.50 -30.76 21.04
C SER A 662 -31.50 -30.44 19.54
N PRO A 663 -31.93 -31.37 18.66
CA PRO A 663 -31.92 -31.15 17.21
C PRO A 663 -33.03 -30.20 16.79
N ILE A 664 -32.70 -28.91 16.70
CA ILE A 664 -33.62 -27.83 16.35
C ILE A 664 -33.20 -27.27 15.01
N LEU A 665 -34.17 -27.17 14.10
CA LEU A 665 -34.02 -26.48 12.83
C LEU A 665 -35.10 -25.41 12.71
N THR A 666 -34.70 -24.15 12.54
CA THR A 666 -35.59 -23.02 12.31
C THR A 666 -35.45 -22.52 10.89
N LEU A 667 -36.58 -22.44 10.18
CA LEU A 667 -36.70 -21.92 8.81
C LEU A 667 -37.63 -20.70 8.82
N ALA A 668 -37.05 -19.51 8.64
CA ALA A 668 -37.80 -18.26 8.49
C ALA A 668 -37.81 -17.84 7.02
N TYR A 669 -38.96 -17.81 6.37
CA TYR A 669 -39.06 -17.56 4.93
C TYR A 669 -39.86 -16.31 4.58
N GLY A 670 -39.51 -15.67 3.47
CA GLY A 670 -40.22 -14.55 2.87
C GLY A 670 -40.85 -14.94 1.52
N PRO A 671 -41.05 -13.98 0.60
CA PRO A 671 -41.58 -14.27 -0.73
C PRO A 671 -40.60 -15.06 -1.60
N ASP A 672 -39.33 -14.66 -1.60
CA ASP A 672 -38.27 -15.13 -2.51
C ASP A 672 -36.99 -15.58 -1.78
N PHE A 673 -37.06 -15.73 -0.44
CA PHE A 673 -35.93 -16.17 0.37
C PHE A 673 -36.36 -17.04 1.56
N ALA A 674 -35.40 -17.78 2.12
CA ALA A 674 -35.51 -18.44 3.41
C ALA A 674 -34.19 -18.41 4.18
N VAL A 675 -34.26 -18.08 5.47
CA VAL A 675 -33.14 -18.13 6.42
C VAL A 675 -33.24 -19.42 7.22
N VAL A 676 -32.13 -20.14 7.30
CA VAL A 676 -32.02 -21.43 7.98
C VAL A 676 -31.08 -21.30 9.17
N ARG A 677 -31.52 -21.78 10.33
CA ARG A 677 -30.71 -21.88 11.55
C ARG A 677 -30.84 -23.28 12.15
N ALA A 678 -29.73 -23.97 12.34
CA ALA A 678 -29.65 -25.30 12.91
C ALA A 678 -28.85 -25.23 14.22
N SER A 679 -29.31 -25.92 15.25
CA SER A 679 -28.57 -26.06 16.52
C SER A 679 -27.46 -27.11 16.42
N ASP A 680 -26.55 -27.12 17.39
CA ASP A 680 -25.46 -28.11 17.48
C ASP A 680 -25.98 -29.55 17.46
N GLY A 681 -27.17 -29.80 18.05
CA GLY A 681 -27.84 -31.11 18.01
C GLY A 681 -28.14 -31.63 16.61
N MET A 682 -28.21 -30.77 15.58
CA MET A 682 -28.40 -31.17 14.19
C MET A 682 -27.16 -31.88 13.60
N ALA A 683 -25.99 -31.76 14.24
CA ALA A 683 -24.77 -32.46 13.82
C ALA A 683 -24.90 -33.97 13.91
N ALA A 684 -25.66 -34.46 14.91
CA ALA A 684 -25.98 -35.87 15.05
C ALA A 684 -26.78 -36.42 13.85
N TYR A 685 -27.40 -35.56 13.04
CA TYR A 685 -28.16 -35.93 11.84
C TYR A 685 -27.36 -35.72 10.55
N GLY A 686 -26.12 -35.25 10.65
CA GLY A 686 -25.31 -34.86 9.50
C GLY A 686 -25.98 -33.76 8.67
N PHE A 687 -26.68 -32.83 9.32
CA PHE A 687 -27.27 -31.70 8.63
C PHE A 687 -26.18 -30.79 8.06
N ASP A 688 -26.26 -30.53 6.75
CA ASP A 688 -25.45 -29.53 6.09
C ASP A 688 -26.31 -28.81 5.04
N LEU A 689 -26.55 -27.52 5.25
CA LEU A 689 -27.30 -26.68 4.33
C LEU A 689 -26.65 -26.65 2.93
N ASN A 690 -25.32 -26.62 2.86
CA ASN A 690 -24.56 -26.57 1.61
C ASN A 690 -24.62 -27.89 0.84
N GLU A 691 -24.93 -29.01 1.49
CA GLU A 691 -25.26 -30.26 0.78
C GLU A 691 -26.71 -30.34 0.31
N ILE A 692 -27.62 -29.60 0.97
CA ILE A 692 -29.05 -29.61 0.63
C ILE A 692 -29.31 -28.71 -0.58
N ILE A 693 -28.69 -27.54 -0.67
CA ILE A 693 -28.92 -26.56 -1.76
C ILE A 693 -28.68 -27.18 -3.16
N PRO A 694 -27.55 -27.88 -3.44
CA PRO A 694 -27.35 -28.52 -4.74
C PRO A 694 -28.40 -29.57 -5.09
N LYS A 695 -28.88 -30.33 -4.08
CA LYS A 695 -29.96 -31.32 -4.26
C LYS A 695 -31.28 -30.65 -4.61
N LEU A 696 -31.54 -29.47 -4.04
CA LEU A 696 -32.70 -28.66 -4.41
C LEU A 696 -32.56 -28.11 -5.84
N GLN A 697 -31.39 -27.61 -6.22
CA GLN A 697 -31.11 -27.11 -7.57
C GLN A 697 -31.30 -28.21 -8.63
N GLU A 698 -30.82 -29.43 -8.37
CA GLU A 698 -30.97 -30.58 -9.27
C GLU A 698 -32.44 -30.98 -9.45
N LYS A 699 -33.22 -30.99 -8.36
CA LYS A 699 -34.64 -31.37 -8.39
C LYS A 699 -35.56 -30.28 -8.95
N LEU A 700 -35.23 -29.02 -8.71
CA LEU A 700 -36.05 -27.86 -9.07
C LEU A 700 -35.22 -26.88 -9.93
N PRO A 701 -34.77 -27.27 -11.14
CA PRO A 701 -33.88 -26.45 -11.95
C PRO A 701 -34.54 -25.14 -12.42
N SER A 702 -35.87 -25.08 -12.45
CA SER A 702 -36.63 -23.88 -12.84
C SER A 702 -36.90 -22.91 -11.69
N ALA A 703 -36.51 -23.23 -10.45
CA ALA A 703 -36.83 -22.43 -9.27
C ALA A 703 -35.82 -21.31 -8.96
N GLY A 704 -34.74 -21.19 -9.75
CA GLY A 704 -33.73 -20.15 -9.55
C GLY A 704 -33.08 -20.22 -8.18
N ILE A 705 -32.81 -21.44 -7.69
CA ILE A 705 -32.33 -21.65 -6.32
C ILE A 705 -30.87 -21.23 -6.24
N GLU A 706 -30.60 -20.26 -5.37
CA GLU A 706 -29.27 -19.78 -5.01
C GLU A 706 -29.14 -19.75 -3.49
N GLY A 707 -27.93 -19.62 -2.96
CA GLY A 707 -27.72 -19.44 -1.54
C GLY A 707 -26.52 -20.18 -0.99
N GLY A 708 -26.45 -20.23 0.33
CA GLY A 708 -25.36 -20.83 1.08
C GLY A 708 -25.19 -20.18 2.45
N GLY A 709 -24.00 -20.36 3.01
CA GLY A 709 -23.60 -19.87 4.32
C GLY A 709 -22.74 -20.90 5.04
N HIS A 710 -22.81 -20.92 6.36
CA HIS A 710 -22.29 -22.01 7.17
C HIS A 710 -23.21 -23.24 7.07
N SER A 711 -22.66 -24.44 7.29
CA SER A 711 -23.44 -25.70 7.23
C SER A 711 -24.68 -25.68 8.13
N TYR A 712 -24.64 -24.94 9.24
CA TYR A 712 -25.71 -24.83 10.24
C TYR A 712 -26.46 -23.50 10.20
N ALA A 713 -26.02 -22.53 9.39
CA ALA A 713 -26.65 -21.22 9.32
C ALA A 713 -26.43 -20.56 7.96
N GLY A 714 -27.50 -20.21 7.27
CA GLY A 714 -27.40 -19.60 5.95
C GLY A 714 -28.73 -19.16 5.40
N SER A 715 -28.75 -18.84 4.11
CA SER A 715 -29.96 -18.43 3.41
C SER A 715 -30.07 -19.09 2.04
N ILE A 716 -31.32 -19.25 1.59
CA ILE A 716 -31.70 -19.78 0.28
C ILE A 716 -32.52 -18.68 -0.40
N LYS A 717 -32.20 -18.35 -1.64
CA LYS A 717 -33.03 -17.53 -2.54
C LYS A 717 -33.67 -18.42 -3.59
N PHE A 718 -34.87 -18.04 -4.04
CA PHE A 718 -35.63 -18.76 -5.05
C PHE A 718 -36.67 -17.83 -5.68
N PHE A 719 -37.19 -18.19 -6.85
CA PHE A 719 -38.29 -17.43 -7.44
C PHE A 719 -39.56 -17.54 -6.59
N GLU A 720 -40.21 -16.41 -6.31
CA GLU A 720 -41.39 -16.32 -5.45
C GLU A 720 -42.51 -17.29 -5.88
N GLY A 721 -42.73 -17.43 -7.19
CA GLY A 721 -43.74 -18.34 -7.76
C GLY A 721 -43.46 -19.84 -7.50
N MET A 722 -42.24 -20.19 -7.11
CA MET A 722 -41.80 -21.56 -6.80
C MET A 722 -41.56 -21.76 -5.29
N ARG A 723 -41.90 -20.77 -4.45
CA ARG A 723 -41.67 -20.80 -3.00
C ARG A 723 -42.22 -22.07 -2.36
N LYS A 724 -43.44 -22.45 -2.69
CA LYS A 724 -44.10 -23.61 -2.07
C LYS A 724 -43.33 -24.89 -2.37
N GLU A 725 -42.98 -25.11 -3.63
CA GLU A 725 -42.26 -26.27 -4.12
C GLU A 725 -40.88 -26.37 -3.47
N VAL A 726 -40.15 -25.26 -3.37
CA VAL A 726 -38.81 -25.21 -2.75
C VAL A 726 -38.88 -25.54 -1.26
N LEU A 727 -39.79 -24.90 -0.53
CA LEU A 727 -39.91 -25.11 0.92
C LEU A 727 -40.41 -26.52 1.27
N GLU A 728 -41.35 -27.07 0.49
CA GLU A 728 -41.80 -28.45 0.63
C GLU A 728 -40.67 -29.44 0.35
N GLU A 729 -39.87 -29.21 -0.69
CA GLU A 729 -38.75 -30.09 -1.00
C GLU A 729 -37.64 -29.99 0.06
N PHE A 730 -37.33 -28.80 0.56
CA PHE A 730 -36.42 -28.62 1.70
C PHE A 730 -36.91 -29.40 2.92
N ALA A 731 -38.20 -29.31 3.27
CA ALA A 731 -38.77 -30.05 4.39
C ALA A 731 -38.66 -31.57 4.19
N LYS A 732 -38.86 -32.10 2.98
CA LYS A 732 -38.64 -33.53 2.68
C LYS A 732 -37.19 -33.95 2.93
N HIS A 733 -36.22 -33.11 2.54
CA HIS A 733 -34.81 -33.37 2.82
C HIS A 733 -34.52 -33.44 4.32
N VAL A 734 -35.17 -32.60 5.14
CA VAL A 734 -35.02 -32.65 6.61
C VAL A 734 -35.67 -33.90 7.21
N VAL A 735 -36.83 -34.32 6.72
CA VAL A 735 -37.56 -35.50 7.22
C VAL A 735 -36.78 -36.80 7.00
N VAL A 736 -36.01 -36.91 5.92
CA VAL A 736 -35.24 -38.12 5.61
C VAL A 736 -33.88 -38.20 6.31
N LEU A 737 -33.47 -37.13 7.03
CA LEU A 737 -32.24 -37.17 7.81
C LEU A 737 -32.32 -38.26 8.88
N LYS A 738 -31.23 -39.00 9.02
CA LYS A 738 -31.09 -40.08 10.01
C LYS A 738 -30.04 -39.69 11.02
N LYS A 739 -30.32 -40.00 12.29
CA LYS A 739 -29.33 -39.90 13.34
C LYS A 739 -28.18 -40.86 13.02
N LYS A 740 -26.95 -40.33 12.96
CA LYS A 740 -25.72 -41.08 12.74
C LYS A 740 -25.41 -41.99 13.93
#